data_AF-A0AAE9F3G4-F1
#
_entry.id   AF-A0AAE9F3G4-F1
#
_cell.length_a   1.000
_cell.length_b   1.000
_cell.length_c   1.000
_cell.angle_alpha   90.00
_cell.angle_beta   90.00
_cell.angle_gamma   90.00
#
_symmetry.space_group_name_H-M   'P 1'
#
loop_
_entity.id
_entity.type
_entity.pdbx_description
1 polymer ?
#
loop_
_entity_poly.entity_id
_entity_poly.type
_entity_poly.pdbx_seq_one_letter_code
_entity_poly.pdbx_strand_id
1 'polypeptide(L)'
;MLSKPQLLSIICLFSVPIVQGQREQACGKLQNFANGDTCTWRIVKNPQLDISSYEFLAYRRLENYGNLKDYECVNVRITSESLPYYSNCTSINNGAEEKALKISNMSSSMDLTGFLKLKSVAGGIEISNTDLVDLSFLKNLKIIDMPGGPTDRATIEIQNNPNLKRLGWDSITALPTNGKLLLNITKNHPEFCLTIEEVQKFAKVAPWFFNEDKILLCPNLTRRDGQKVCNFDGFGSFETDCRHVVGDVVIDEDNEKDVWMLENVTYIYGSLIVRDTRELANLDFLSSLRLVMRLTKDEDQIIRVLSNKKLEQVIFPKMKTPPFPIGEGDFIDIDGNSLEIFKVQRECILIRAMTRADVKYNGKGCCEFGEFVVADNPNLTDIERLRLFRNSDGCTWRIVRNPRLDTTSYEFLIWVNLENYGNLKDYGCSNVRITSESLPYYSNCTSINDGSEEKAVKISRISSSMNLTGFLKLRKIAGGIEVSNTDLEDLSFMKNLKVLDVSRGIMGRATIELQNNPNLKRLGWDSITTKPFPFGDDNFIDIDGNSLEIFKVQKECMLIRAMTKAKVKYNGNECVNVYITPESLPYYTNCTHITGGDQGVLKIANLTDSLNLSGLLSLKKVEGNIEIFENQVSNLSFLSNLENVSKDYLSIYNLTHIHNNPDLKRLGWDSIKKMVSKFDIYTVSIHDNHPDFCLTTRELQTFAENDVYVYNLEAKLCADLERKDGEKICNFVDLTSLDLKCQHLIGEVNINNENEDYSWKLENITNIYGSIVVQYTEKLTDLNFLRNLRAVASLNYDGPPSIQINHNRMLQTVTLPNMKVPPFPKFKSGVIEINGNSMEIFKYLKDCLLFQTQTKSSVKYNGKSCKKLPVAPGKQPVKDTDYEDEYEVEPSGNLSYSASLIISLLMILVVL
;
A
#
# COMPACT_ATOMS: atom_id res chain seq x y z
N MET A 1 -0.70 -9.42 61.58
CA MET A 1 -0.22 -9.88 60.26
C MET A 1 -1.15 -9.30 59.21
N LEU A 2 -0.79 -8.14 58.65
CA LEU A 2 -1.58 -7.43 57.64
C LEU A 2 -1.24 -7.99 56.25
N SER A 3 -2.24 -8.50 55.55
CA SER A 3 -2.15 -9.00 54.18
C SER A 3 -1.80 -7.87 53.21
N LYS A 4 -0.81 -8.11 52.33
CA LYS A 4 -0.39 -7.18 51.27
C LYS A 4 -1.55 -6.81 50.33
N PRO A 5 -1.64 -5.56 49.85
CA PRO A 5 -2.59 -5.19 48.79
C PRO A 5 -2.21 -5.86 47.47
N GLN A 6 -3.19 -6.47 46.78
CA GLN A 6 -3.05 -6.96 45.41
C GLN A 6 -3.15 -5.76 44.45
N LEU A 7 -2.10 -5.51 43.67
CA LEU A 7 -2.10 -4.53 42.58
C LEU A 7 -2.85 -5.09 41.37
N LEU A 8 -3.76 -4.30 40.82
CA LEU A 8 -4.30 -4.48 39.47
C LEU A 8 -3.24 -3.98 38.47
N SER A 9 -2.69 -4.85 37.62
CA SER A 9 -1.78 -4.45 36.55
C SER A 9 -2.56 -4.13 35.27
N ILE A 10 -2.90 -2.86 35.06
CA ILE A 10 -3.38 -2.35 33.76
C ILE A 10 -2.14 -1.94 32.97
N ILE A 11 -1.86 -2.59 31.83
CA ILE A 11 -0.84 -2.12 30.89
C ILE A 11 -1.48 -1.08 29.97
N CYS A 12 -1.79 0.06 30.59
CA CYS A 12 -1.80 1.42 30.04
C CYS A 12 -1.56 2.26 31.30
N LEU A 13 -0.38 2.88 31.40
CA LEU A 13 0.26 3.55 32.56
C LEU A 13 -0.67 4.17 33.65
N PHE A 14 -1.43 3.38 34.41
CA PHE A 14 -2.13 3.82 35.63
C PHE A 14 -2.31 2.64 36.59
N SER A 15 -1.70 2.73 37.78
CA SER A 15 -1.96 1.83 38.90
C SER A 15 -3.04 2.47 39.79
N VAL A 16 -4.24 1.87 39.88
CA VAL A 16 -5.26 2.30 40.86
C VAL A 16 -5.22 1.33 42.05
N PRO A 17 -4.82 1.75 43.26
CA PRO A 17 -4.90 0.91 44.45
C PRO A 17 -6.36 0.75 44.87
N ILE A 18 -6.88 -0.48 44.86
CA ILE A 18 -8.22 -0.79 45.37
C ILE A 18 -8.11 -1.22 46.84
N VAL A 19 -8.65 -0.42 47.75
CA VAL A 19 -8.80 -0.76 49.17
C VAL A 19 -10.04 -1.65 49.35
N GLN A 20 -9.92 -2.69 50.17
CA GLN A 20 -10.95 -3.67 50.46
C GLN A 20 -12.19 -3.00 51.07
N GLY A 21 -13.25 -2.77 50.27
CA GLY A 21 -14.52 -2.18 50.72
C GLY A 21 -15.34 -1.41 49.67
N GLN A 22 -14.79 -1.06 48.50
CA GLN A 22 -15.50 -0.29 47.46
C GLN A 22 -15.61 -1.04 46.12
N ARG A 23 -16.12 -2.27 46.14
CA ARG A 23 -16.09 -3.18 44.97
C ARG A 23 -17.02 -2.78 43.82
N GLU A 24 -18.22 -2.27 44.09
CA GLU A 24 -19.18 -1.92 43.03
C GLU A 24 -18.95 -0.53 42.42
N GLN A 25 -18.43 0.44 43.20
CA GLN A 25 -18.16 1.80 42.72
C GLN A 25 -16.91 1.89 41.82
N ALA A 26 -15.95 0.96 41.93
CA ALA A 26 -14.72 0.99 41.15
C ALA A 26 -14.93 0.58 39.68
N CYS A 27 -15.75 -0.45 39.41
CA CYS A 27 -16.03 -0.89 38.03
C CYS A 27 -16.93 0.08 37.26
N GLY A 28 -17.88 0.74 37.93
CA GLY A 28 -18.70 1.81 37.32
C GLY A 28 -17.87 3.02 36.85
N LYS A 29 -16.70 3.27 37.47
CA LYS A 29 -15.75 4.30 37.00
C LYS A 29 -14.89 3.85 35.83
N LEU A 30 -14.64 2.55 35.65
CA LEU A 30 -13.87 2.01 34.51
C LEU A 30 -14.59 2.24 33.17
N GLN A 31 -15.93 2.26 33.16
CA GLN A 31 -16.71 2.59 31.96
C GLN A 31 -16.39 3.98 31.39
N ASN A 32 -16.02 4.95 32.25
CA ASN A 32 -15.65 6.31 31.84
C ASN A 32 -14.24 6.42 31.26
N PHE A 33 -13.36 5.43 31.51
CA PHE A 33 -12.03 5.32 30.89
C PHE A 33 -12.09 4.63 29.51
N ALA A 34 -13.25 4.09 29.13
CA ALA A 34 -13.39 3.24 27.95
C ALA A 34 -13.70 4.01 26.65
N ASN A 35 -13.42 5.31 26.59
CA ASN A 35 -13.61 6.17 25.42
C ASN A 35 -12.28 6.43 24.70
N GLY A 36 -12.06 5.77 23.56
CA GLY A 36 -11.14 6.24 22.52
C GLY A 36 -9.81 5.49 22.33
N ASP A 37 -9.31 4.74 23.32
CA ASP A 37 -7.95 4.15 23.23
C ASP A 37 -7.92 2.66 22.85
N THR A 38 -6.94 2.28 22.02
CA THR A 38 -6.68 0.93 21.48
C THR A 38 -5.97 -0.04 22.46
N CYS A 39 -6.04 0.20 23.77
CA CYS A 39 -5.33 -0.58 24.80
C CYS A 39 -5.92 -2.01 25.00
N THR A 40 -5.05 -2.98 25.37
CA THR A 40 -5.49 -4.29 25.89
C THR A 40 -5.71 -4.23 27.40
N TRP A 41 -6.92 -4.55 27.84
CA TRP A 41 -7.33 -4.62 29.24
C TRP A 41 -6.95 -5.98 29.83
N ARG A 42 -6.16 -5.99 30.91
CA ARG A 42 -5.77 -7.20 31.64
C ARG A 42 -6.42 -7.23 33.02
N ILE A 43 -7.37 -8.15 33.22
CA ILE A 43 -8.02 -8.38 34.52
C ILE A 43 -7.77 -9.84 34.90
N VAL A 44 -6.68 -10.10 35.60
CA VAL A 44 -6.20 -11.47 35.84
C VAL A 44 -5.87 -11.73 37.30
N LYS A 45 -6.03 -12.98 37.75
CA LYS A 45 -5.68 -13.47 39.10
C LYS A 45 -6.34 -12.71 40.26
N ASN A 46 -7.61 -12.31 40.11
CA ASN A 46 -8.39 -11.69 41.19
C ASN A 46 -9.41 -12.68 41.75
N PRO A 47 -9.04 -13.59 42.67
CA PRO A 47 -9.88 -14.73 43.10
C PRO A 47 -11.17 -14.33 43.83
N GLN A 48 -11.40 -13.04 44.07
CA GLN A 48 -12.58 -12.50 44.72
C GLN A 48 -13.41 -11.56 43.82
N LEU A 49 -13.01 -11.39 42.55
CA LEU A 49 -13.65 -10.50 41.58
C LEU A 49 -14.50 -11.31 40.59
N ASP A 50 -15.80 -11.05 40.56
CA ASP A 50 -16.71 -11.54 39.50
C ASP A 50 -16.82 -10.44 38.45
N ILE A 51 -16.34 -10.70 37.23
CA ILE A 51 -16.48 -9.78 36.10
C ILE A 51 -17.55 -10.22 35.09
N SER A 52 -18.22 -11.36 35.33
CA SER A 52 -19.18 -11.94 34.39
C SER A 52 -20.44 -11.09 34.17
N SER A 53 -20.72 -10.15 35.07
CA SER A 53 -21.85 -9.23 34.99
C SER A 53 -21.61 -7.97 34.14
N TYR A 54 -20.38 -7.74 33.64
CA TYR A 54 -20.02 -6.51 32.94
C TYR A 54 -19.99 -6.70 31.42
N GLU A 55 -21.18 -6.65 30.81
CA GLU A 55 -21.39 -6.86 29.36
C GLU A 55 -20.56 -5.93 28.46
N PHE A 56 -20.25 -4.70 28.90
CA PHE A 56 -19.44 -3.77 28.11
C PHE A 56 -18.01 -4.27 27.86
N LEU A 57 -17.47 -5.15 28.72
CA LEU A 57 -16.15 -5.75 28.56
C LEU A 57 -16.09 -6.73 27.37
N ALA A 58 -17.23 -7.24 26.93
CA ALA A 58 -17.35 -8.09 25.74
C ALA A 58 -16.92 -7.38 24.46
N TYR A 59 -16.98 -6.06 24.43
CA TYR A 59 -16.69 -5.24 23.25
C TYR A 59 -15.31 -4.58 23.34
N ARG A 60 -14.40 -5.12 24.16
CA ARG A 60 -13.05 -4.58 24.40
C ARG A 60 -11.98 -5.66 24.19
N ARG A 61 -10.74 -5.24 23.96
CA ARG A 61 -9.56 -6.12 23.99
C ARG A 61 -9.31 -6.55 25.43
N LEU A 62 -9.98 -7.59 25.90
CA LEU A 62 -9.90 -8.09 27.27
C LEU A 62 -9.09 -9.39 27.33
N GLU A 63 -8.11 -9.44 28.23
CA GLU A 63 -7.47 -10.66 28.71
C GLU A 63 -7.88 -10.87 30.18
N ASN A 64 -8.64 -11.94 30.43
CA ASN A 64 -9.13 -12.30 31.76
C ASN A 64 -8.97 -13.79 32.05
N TYR A 65 -8.38 -14.08 33.21
CA TYR A 65 -8.24 -15.45 33.73
C TYR A 65 -7.94 -15.42 35.23
N GLY A 66 -8.34 -16.47 35.95
CA GLY A 66 -8.02 -16.63 37.36
C GLY A 66 -8.76 -15.67 38.29
N ASN A 67 -9.89 -15.12 37.83
CA ASN A 67 -10.80 -14.33 38.66
C ASN A 67 -11.83 -15.24 39.37
N LEU A 68 -12.66 -14.71 40.27
CA LEU A 68 -13.74 -15.50 40.92
C LEU A 68 -14.72 -16.03 39.88
N LYS A 69 -15.06 -15.20 38.89
CA LYS A 69 -15.84 -15.59 37.71
C LYS A 69 -15.48 -14.68 36.55
N ASP A 70 -15.07 -15.31 35.45
CA ASP A 70 -14.57 -14.66 34.25
C ASP A 70 -15.70 -14.34 33.25
N TYR A 71 -15.48 -13.34 32.40
CA TYR A 71 -16.38 -13.00 31.30
C TYR A 71 -16.09 -13.93 30.12
N GLU A 72 -16.71 -15.12 30.12
CA GLU A 72 -16.57 -16.17 29.09
C GLU A 72 -15.10 -16.51 28.70
N CYS A 73 -14.90 -17.23 27.58
CA CYS A 73 -13.59 -17.46 26.98
C CYS A 73 -13.41 -16.49 25.81
N VAL A 74 -12.89 -15.30 26.10
CA VAL A 74 -12.77 -14.18 25.15
C VAL A 74 -11.29 -13.82 24.96
N ASN A 75 -10.84 -13.57 23.73
CA ASN A 75 -9.43 -13.27 23.36
C ASN A 75 -8.41 -14.15 24.11
N VAL A 76 -8.56 -15.47 24.03
CA VAL A 76 -7.77 -16.45 24.78
C VAL A 76 -6.31 -16.42 24.34
N ARG A 77 -5.43 -16.08 25.29
CA ARG A 77 -3.97 -16.09 25.11
C ARG A 77 -3.37 -17.19 25.97
N ILE A 78 -2.82 -18.23 25.33
CA ILE A 78 -2.24 -19.36 26.04
C ILE A 78 -0.75 -19.11 26.30
N THR A 79 -0.42 -19.08 27.59
CA THR A 79 0.94 -19.11 28.13
C THR A 79 1.01 -20.23 29.18
N SER A 80 2.20 -20.54 29.68
CA SER A 80 2.35 -21.48 30.81
C SER A 80 1.54 -21.07 32.05
N GLU A 81 1.31 -19.76 32.23
CA GLU A 81 0.58 -19.19 33.34
C GLU A 81 -0.94 -19.28 33.16
N SER A 82 -1.45 -18.98 31.96
CA SER A 82 -2.89 -18.86 31.70
C SER A 82 -3.55 -20.19 31.33
N LEU A 83 -2.77 -21.18 30.88
CA LEU A 83 -3.24 -22.49 30.42
C LEU A 83 -4.25 -23.19 31.37
N PRO A 84 -4.04 -23.27 32.70
CA PRO A 84 -4.96 -23.98 33.60
C PRO A 84 -6.39 -23.42 33.58
N TYR A 85 -6.55 -22.12 33.29
CA TYR A 85 -7.81 -21.41 33.38
C TYR A 85 -8.72 -21.61 32.16
N TYR A 86 -8.16 -22.00 31.01
CA TYR A 86 -8.93 -22.17 29.76
C TYR A 86 -9.31 -23.63 29.46
N SER A 87 -8.95 -24.56 30.35
CA SER A 87 -9.16 -26.01 30.19
C SER A 87 -10.62 -26.48 30.09
N ASN A 88 -11.59 -25.60 30.37
CA ASN A 88 -13.02 -25.88 30.28
C ASN A 88 -13.74 -25.14 29.14
N CYS A 89 -13.03 -24.35 28.33
CA CYS A 89 -13.62 -23.59 27.24
C CYS A 89 -14.20 -24.53 26.16
N THR A 90 -15.50 -24.37 25.86
CA THR A 90 -16.16 -25.07 24.74
C THR A 90 -16.29 -24.20 23.49
N SER A 91 -16.23 -22.88 23.66
CA SER A 91 -16.30 -21.88 22.59
C SER A 91 -15.39 -20.71 22.97
N ILE A 92 -14.68 -20.15 22.01
CA ILE A 92 -13.91 -18.92 22.17
C ILE A 92 -14.53 -17.84 21.28
N ASN A 93 -14.80 -16.67 21.83
CA ASN A 93 -15.46 -15.58 21.14
C ASN A 93 -14.59 -14.33 21.09
N ASN A 94 -14.93 -13.45 20.15
CA ASN A 94 -14.37 -12.10 19.96
C ASN A 94 -12.93 -12.07 19.43
N GLY A 95 -12.72 -11.20 18.45
CA GLY A 95 -11.45 -10.99 17.74
C GLY A 95 -11.54 -9.85 16.73
N ALA A 96 -12.37 -8.84 17.03
CA ALA A 96 -12.67 -7.76 16.10
C ALA A 96 -11.45 -6.86 15.82
N GLU A 97 -10.41 -6.86 16.66
CA GLU A 97 -9.16 -6.12 16.42
C GLU A 97 -7.90 -6.99 16.55
N GLU A 98 -8.02 -8.19 17.13
CA GLU A 98 -6.94 -9.15 17.39
C GLU A 98 -7.41 -10.60 17.19
N LYS A 99 -6.52 -11.59 17.34
CA LYS A 99 -6.85 -13.02 17.19
C LYS A 99 -7.59 -13.51 18.45
N ALA A 100 -8.71 -14.21 18.24
CA ALA A 100 -9.54 -14.76 19.31
C ALA A 100 -8.83 -15.87 20.10
N LEU A 101 -8.00 -16.67 19.43
CA LEU A 101 -7.15 -17.69 20.06
C LEU A 101 -5.70 -17.44 19.66
N LYS A 102 -4.82 -17.20 20.64
CA LYS A 102 -3.39 -17.03 20.43
C LYS A 102 -2.60 -18.01 21.29
N ILE A 103 -1.73 -18.78 20.65
CA ILE A 103 -0.80 -19.72 21.29
C ILE A 103 0.60 -19.32 20.87
N SER A 104 1.43 -18.90 21.83
CA SER A 104 2.79 -18.46 21.52
C SER A 104 3.80 -18.89 22.58
N ASN A 105 5.05 -19.18 22.17
CA ASN A 105 6.15 -19.55 23.06
C ASN A 105 5.82 -20.76 23.96
N MET A 106 5.07 -21.74 23.42
CA MET A 106 4.68 -22.95 24.13
C MET A 106 5.63 -24.12 23.90
N SER A 107 5.91 -24.86 24.99
CA SER A 107 6.65 -26.13 24.96
C SER A 107 5.71 -27.33 24.77
N SER A 108 6.18 -28.35 24.05
CA SER A 108 5.50 -29.64 23.88
C SER A 108 5.29 -30.44 25.18
N SER A 109 5.96 -30.05 26.28
CA SER A 109 5.81 -30.68 27.59
C SER A 109 4.53 -30.27 28.35
N MET A 110 3.80 -29.27 27.86
CA MET A 110 2.60 -28.73 28.51
C MET A 110 1.36 -29.57 28.22
N ASP A 111 0.49 -29.75 29.22
CA ASP A 111 -0.77 -30.48 29.06
C ASP A 111 -1.86 -29.62 28.42
N LEU A 112 -2.12 -29.85 27.13
CA LEU A 112 -3.15 -29.16 26.34
C LEU A 112 -4.49 -29.93 26.27
N THR A 113 -4.66 -31.03 27.01
CA THR A 113 -5.84 -31.90 26.89
C THR A 113 -7.17 -31.20 27.23
N GLY A 114 -7.13 -30.12 28.01
CA GLY A 114 -8.31 -29.27 28.28
C GLY A 114 -8.97 -28.72 27.01
N PHE A 115 -8.20 -28.48 25.95
CA PHE A 115 -8.71 -27.96 24.67
C PHE A 115 -9.48 -28.99 23.85
N LEU A 116 -9.48 -30.27 24.24
CA LEU A 116 -10.34 -31.28 23.64
C LEU A 116 -11.84 -30.95 23.79
N LYS A 117 -12.21 -30.08 24.73
CA LYS A 117 -13.60 -29.62 24.90
C LYS A 117 -13.98 -28.50 23.92
N LEU A 118 -13.02 -27.84 23.30
CA LEU A 118 -13.25 -26.71 22.41
C LEU A 118 -13.91 -27.17 21.11
N LYS A 119 -15.04 -26.55 20.77
CA LYS A 119 -15.88 -26.88 19.61
C LYS A 119 -16.00 -25.74 18.62
N SER A 120 -15.85 -24.49 19.04
CA SER A 120 -15.97 -23.33 18.16
C SER A 120 -15.01 -22.19 18.52
N VAL A 121 -14.54 -21.47 17.50
CA VAL A 121 -13.82 -20.20 17.62
C VAL A 121 -14.51 -19.18 16.73
N ALA A 122 -14.97 -18.07 17.31
CA ALA A 122 -15.52 -16.92 16.58
C ALA A 122 -14.50 -15.77 16.62
N GLY A 123 -13.65 -15.72 15.59
CA GLY A 123 -12.52 -14.80 15.41
C GLY A 123 -11.25 -15.53 14.93
N GLY A 124 -10.14 -14.80 14.83
CA GLY A 124 -8.89 -15.36 14.28
C GLY A 124 -8.15 -16.33 15.20
N ILE A 125 -7.32 -17.21 14.63
CA ILE A 125 -6.44 -18.15 15.34
C ILE A 125 -4.99 -17.82 14.99
N GLU A 126 -4.13 -17.69 15.99
CA GLU A 126 -2.68 -17.54 15.83
C GLU A 126 -1.93 -18.59 16.67
N ILE A 127 -1.01 -19.31 16.03
CA ILE A 127 -0.12 -20.28 16.66
C ILE A 127 1.30 -19.99 16.17
N SER A 128 2.12 -19.39 17.03
CA SER A 128 3.42 -18.86 16.63
C SER A 128 4.54 -19.18 17.62
N ASN A 129 5.74 -19.47 17.10
CA ASN A 129 6.95 -19.66 17.93
C ASN A 129 6.77 -20.76 19.00
N THR A 130 6.27 -21.93 18.62
CA THR A 130 6.06 -23.06 19.55
C THR A 130 6.90 -24.28 19.18
N ASP A 131 7.17 -25.14 20.16
CA ASP A 131 7.82 -26.45 19.97
C ASP A 131 6.82 -27.60 19.78
N LEU A 132 5.55 -27.29 19.48
CA LEU A 132 4.50 -28.28 19.30
C LEU A 132 4.75 -29.16 18.06
N VAL A 133 4.42 -30.45 18.17
CA VAL A 133 4.57 -31.42 17.07
C VAL A 133 3.31 -31.54 16.22
N ASP A 134 2.13 -31.40 16.84
CA ASP A 134 0.84 -31.39 16.18
C ASP A 134 -0.19 -30.55 16.94
N LEU A 135 -1.28 -30.15 16.28
CA LEU A 135 -2.39 -29.38 16.88
C LEU A 135 -3.63 -30.24 17.18
N SER A 136 -3.48 -31.56 17.32
CA SER A 136 -4.60 -32.50 17.52
C SER A 136 -5.30 -32.32 18.86
N PHE A 137 -4.75 -31.51 19.78
CA PHE A 137 -5.48 -31.05 20.97
C PHE A 137 -6.72 -30.21 20.62
N LEU A 138 -6.81 -29.70 19.38
CA LEU A 138 -7.98 -29.04 18.79
C LEU A 138 -8.83 -29.96 17.90
N LYS A 139 -8.64 -31.29 17.92
CA LYS A 139 -9.33 -32.23 17.03
C LYS A 139 -10.86 -32.22 17.11
N ASN A 140 -11.44 -31.64 18.17
CA ASN A 140 -12.89 -31.51 18.36
C ASN A 140 -13.44 -30.16 17.91
N LEU A 141 -12.60 -29.27 17.38
CA LEU A 141 -12.99 -27.99 16.80
C LEU A 141 -13.84 -28.24 15.54
N LYS A 142 -15.06 -27.69 15.53
CA LYS A 142 -16.06 -27.88 14.46
C LYS A 142 -16.34 -26.60 13.68
N ILE A 143 -16.26 -25.44 14.33
CA ILE A 143 -16.69 -24.17 13.75
C ILE A 143 -15.57 -23.15 13.92
N ILE A 144 -15.13 -22.55 12.82
CA ILE A 144 -14.37 -21.30 12.83
C ILE A 144 -15.26 -20.28 12.11
N ASP A 145 -15.64 -19.22 12.80
CA ASP A 145 -16.48 -18.14 12.28
C ASP A 145 -15.80 -16.78 12.47
N MET A 146 -16.22 -15.77 11.72
CA MET A 146 -15.63 -14.43 11.73
C MET A 146 -16.74 -13.36 11.68
N PRO A 147 -17.41 -13.07 12.80
CA PRO A 147 -18.40 -12.01 12.88
C PRO A 147 -17.72 -10.63 12.88
N GLY A 148 -17.41 -10.10 11.69
CA GLY A 148 -17.12 -8.67 11.50
C GLY A 148 -15.70 -8.16 11.79
N GLY A 149 -14.64 -8.98 11.63
CA GLY A 149 -13.25 -8.53 11.82
C GLY A 149 -12.63 -7.79 10.60
N PRO A 150 -11.48 -7.11 10.81
CA PRO A 150 -10.76 -6.36 9.79
C PRO A 150 -10.24 -7.29 8.69
N THR A 151 -10.31 -6.82 7.45
CA THR A 151 -10.13 -7.59 6.22
C THR A 151 -8.66 -7.78 5.80
N ASP A 152 -7.72 -7.28 6.59
CA ASP A 152 -6.30 -7.15 6.27
C ASP A 152 -5.38 -8.11 7.04
N ARG A 153 -5.89 -8.91 7.99
CA ARG A 153 -5.07 -9.83 8.81
C ARG A 153 -5.47 -11.30 8.64
N ALA A 154 -4.47 -12.19 8.49
CA ALA A 154 -4.64 -13.64 8.40
C ALA A 154 -5.65 -14.19 9.43
N THR A 155 -6.79 -14.74 9.05
CA THR A 155 -7.75 -15.33 9.98
C THR A 155 -7.15 -16.52 10.71
N ILE A 156 -6.33 -17.32 10.03
CA ILE A 156 -5.57 -18.42 10.62
C ILE A 156 -4.11 -18.19 10.30
N GLU A 157 -3.29 -18.06 11.34
CA GLU A 157 -1.87 -17.76 11.27
C GLU A 157 -1.07 -18.81 12.04
N ILE A 158 -0.26 -19.59 11.35
CA ILE A 158 0.53 -20.68 11.92
C ILE A 158 1.97 -20.54 11.45
N GLN A 159 2.83 -19.97 12.28
CA GLN A 159 4.18 -19.58 11.86
C GLN A 159 5.29 -19.86 12.86
N ASN A 160 6.50 -20.08 12.35
CA ASN A 160 7.70 -20.29 13.17
C ASN A 160 7.55 -21.46 14.17
N ASN A 161 6.94 -22.58 13.77
CA ASN A 161 6.82 -23.78 14.61
C ASN A 161 7.69 -24.91 14.02
N PRO A 162 8.99 -24.96 14.35
CA PRO A 162 9.96 -25.81 13.63
C PRO A 162 9.68 -27.32 13.75
N ASN A 163 8.96 -27.74 14.80
CA ASN A 163 8.61 -29.15 15.03
C ASN A 163 7.20 -29.52 14.55
N LEU A 164 6.39 -28.55 14.12
CA LEU A 164 4.99 -28.77 13.82
C LEU A 164 4.82 -29.48 12.48
N LYS A 165 4.23 -30.69 12.50
CA LYS A 165 4.00 -31.51 11.31
C LYS A 165 2.53 -31.58 10.86
N ARG A 166 1.57 -31.33 11.75
CA ARG A 166 0.14 -31.65 11.51
C ARG A 166 -0.83 -30.67 12.18
N LEU A 167 -1.94 -30.33 11.52
CA LEU A 167 -3.05 -29.60 12.14
C LEU A 167 -3.94 -30.53 12.98
N GLY A 168 -4.47 -31.61 12.39
CA GLY A 168 -5.38 -32.52 13.10
C GLY A 168 -6.77 -31.92 13.26
N TRP A 169 -7.24 -31.13 12.29
CA TRP A 169 -8.51 -30.39 12.33
C TRP A 169 -9.62 -31.05 11.48
N ASP A 170 -9.59 -32.39 11.40
CA ASP A 170 -10.52 -33.20 10.60
C ASP A 170 -12.00 -33.09 11.04
N SER A 171 -12.30 -32.45 12.19
CA SER A 171 -13.67 -32.22 12.67
C SER A 171 -14.31 -30.91 12.22
N ILE A 172 -13.56 -30.00 11.58
CA ILE A 172 -14.13 -28.72 11.12
C ILE A 172 -15.27 -28.99 10.12
N THR A 173 -16.44 -28.42 10.38
CA THR A 173 -17.65 -28.50 9.54
C THR A 173 -18.05 -27.16 8.96
N ALA A 174 -17.63 -26.06 9.59
CA ALA A 174 -17.93 -24.69 9.16
C ALA A 174 -16.66 -23.83 9.22
N LEU A 175 -16.41 -23.11 8.13
CA LEU A 175 -15.38 -22.08 7.96
C LEU A 175 -16.06 -20.80 7.46
N PRO A 176 -15.44 -19.62 7.63
CA PRO A 176 -15.98 -18.36 7.14
C PRO A 176 -16.15 -18.37 5.61
N THR A 177 -17.35 -18.05 5.10
CA THR A 177 -17.69 -18.10 3.66
C THR A 177 -17.74 -16.73 2.96
N ASN A 178 -17.69 -15.63 3.72
CA ASN A 178 -17.96 -14.29 3.19
C ASN A 178 -16.72 -13.61 2.57
N GLY A 179 -15.81 -14.39 1.97
CA GLY A 179 -14.62 -13.88 1.27
C GLY A 179 -13.52 -13.32 2.18
N LYS A 180 -13.48 -13.70 3.46
CA LYS A 180 -12.57 -13.12 4.48
C LYS A 180 -11.64 -14.13 5.16
N LEU A 181 -11.65 -15.40 4.74
CA LEU A 181 -10.74 -16.38 5.34
C LEU A 181 -9.34 -16.17 4.74
N LEU A 182 -8.45 -15.57 5.53
CA LEU A 182 -7.06 -15.35 5.18
C LEU A 182 -6.20 -16.42 5.88
N LEU A 183 -5.35 -17.14 5.15
CA LEU A 183 -4.55 -18.25 5.67
C LEU A 183 -3.06 -17.96 5.48
N ASN A 184 -2.30 -17.99 6.58
CA ASN A 184 -0.84 -17.89 6.59
C ASN A 184 -0.27 -19.09 7.37
N ILE A 185 0.38 -20.02 6.68
CA ILE A 185 1.06 -21.17 7.28
C ILE A 185 2.51 -21.22 6.75
N THR A 186 3.45 -20.69 7.51
CA THR A 186 4.84 -20.49 7.08
C THR A 186 5.85 -20.91 8.13
N LYS A 187 7.09 -21.22 7.76
CA LYS A 187 8.21 -21.53 8.68
C LYS A 187 7.88 -22.61 9.72
N ASN A 188 7.14 -23.64 9.29
CA ASN A 188 6.86 -24.84 10.10
C ASN A 188 7.84 -25.97 9.73
N HIS A 189 7.69 -27.17 10.31
CA HIS A 189 8.56 -28.31 9.97
C HIS A 189 8.52 -28.61 8.46
N PRO A 190 9.64 -29.02 7.81
CA PRO A 190 9.67 -29.32 6.37
C PRO A 190 8.69 -30.43 5.93
N GLU A 191 8.36 -31.34 6.84
CA GLU A 191 7.35 -32.39 6.66
C GLU A 191 5.93 -31.95 7.09
N PHE A 192 5.66 -30.65 7.22
CA PHE A 192 4.32 -30.16 7.52
C PHE A 192 3.35 -30.43 6.36
N CYS A 193 2.14 -30.85 6.73
CA CYS A 193 1.38 -31.83 5.97
C CYS A 193 -0.12 -31.64 6.24
N LEU A 194 -0.93 -31.39 5.22
CA LEU A 194 -2.40 -31.34 5.34
C LEU A 194 -3.05 -32.64 4.83
N THR A 195 -4.11 -33.11 5.48
CA THR A 195 -4.90 -34.25 4.96
C THR A 195 -5.74 -33.82 3.77
N ILE A 196 -6.13 -34.79 2.94
CA ILE A 196 -7.13 -34.61 1.90
C ILE A 196 -8.42 -33.95 2.43
N GLU A 197 -8.84 -34.30 3.65
CA GLU A 197 -10.05 -33.77 4.25
C GLU A 197 -9.89 -32.32 4.73
N GLU A 198 -8.75 -31.98 5.33
CA GLU A 198 -8.40 -30.61 5.72
C GLU A 198 -8.36 -29.69 4.50
N VAL A 199 -7.65 -30.10 3.44
CA VAL A 199 -7.49 -29.26 2.25
C VAL A 199 -8.79 -29.06 1.50
N GLN A 200 -9.63 -30.09 1.37
CA GLN A 200 -10.94 -29.95 0.73
C GLN A 200 -11.86 -28.97 1.47
N LYS A 201 -11.78 -28.91 2.81
CA LYS A 201 -12.55 -27.93 3.58
C LYS A 201 -12.08 -26.52 3.31
N PHE A 202 -10.76 -26.29 3.27
CA PHE A 202 -10.21 -24.99 2.90
C PHE A 202 -10.61 -24.62 1.47
N ALA A 203 -10.38 -25.49 0.49
CA ALA A 203 -10.73 -25.24 -0.91
C ALA A 203 -12.22 -24.94 -1.13
N LYS A 204 -13.12 -25.53 -0.34
CA LYS A 204 -14.57 -25.27 -0.40
C LYS A 204 -14.93 -23.80 -0.10
N VAL A 205 -14.17 -23.13 0.76
CA VAL A 205 -14.38 -21.72 1.11
C VAL A 205 -13.40 -20.78 0.42
N ALA A 206 -12.47 -21.32 -0.39
CA ALA A 206 -11.48 -20.59 -1.19
C ALA A 206 -10.80 -19.45 -0.40
N PRO A 207 -10.03 -19.76 0.67
CA PRO A 207 -9.33 -18.73 1.42
C PRO A 207 -8.25 -18.06 0.57
N TRP A 208 -7.97 -16.81 0.89
CA TRP A 208 -6.77 -16.14 0.39
C TRP A 208 -5.55 -16.73 1.09
N PHE A 209 -4.56 -17.15 0.32
CA PHE A 209 -3.38 -17.86 0.82
C PHE A 209 -2.15 -16.95 0.74
N PHE A 210 -1.59 -16.57 1.89
CA PHE A 210 -0.41 -15.70 1.99
C PHE A 210 0.91 -16.47 2.06
N ASN A 211 0.87 -17.78 1.84
CA ASN A 211 2.04 -18.62 2.07
C ASN A 211 3.00 -18.53 0.88
N GLU A 212 4.27 -18.33 1.21
CA GLU A 212 5.39 -18.51 0.27
C GLU A 212 5.99 -19.93 0.39
N ASP A 213 5.69 -20.66 1.47
CA ASP A 213 6.24 -21.98 1.73
C ASP A 213 5.46 -23.11 1.05
N LYS A 214 6.21 -24.15 0.65
CA LYS A 214 5.66 -25.41 0.14
C LYS A 214 4.92 -26.15 1.25
N ILE A 215 3.62 -26.40 1.05
CA ILE A 215 2.83 -27.27 1.94
C ILE A 215 2.61 -28.62 1.29
N LEU A 216 2.83 -29.68 2.07
CA LEU A 216 2.68 -31.05 1.57
C LEU A 216 1.27 -31.58 1.79
N LEU A 217 0.82 -32.44 0.89
CA LEU A 217 -0.29 -33.34 1.16
C LEU A 217 0.24 -34.55 1.95
N CYS A 218 -0.52 -34.98 2.93
CA CYS A 218 -0.12 -36.10 3.77
C CYS A 218 -0.09 -37.44 3.04
N PRO A 219 0.92 -38.30 3.30
CA PRO A 219 1.13 -39.55 2.57
C PRO A 219 0.02 -40.58 2.82
N ASN A 220 -0.78 -40.41 3.87
CA ASN A 220 -1.94 -41.24 4.10
C ASN A 220 -3.09 -40.83 3.15
N LEU A 221 -3.30 -41.62 2.11
CA LEU A 221 -4.29 -41.38 1.05
C LEU A 221 -5.67 -41.97 1.34
N THR A 222 -5.96 -42.39 2.58
CA THR A 222 -7.29 -42.93 2.91
C THR A 222 -8.33 -41.82 3.10
N ARG A 223 -9.56 -42.05 2.63
CA ARG A 223 -10.73 -41.19 2.89
C ARG A 223 -11.77 -41.89 3.75
N ARG A 224 -12.47 -41.12 4.60
CA ARG A 224 -13.57 -41.64 5.44
C ARG A 224 -14.79 -42.12 4.66
N ASP A 225 -15.03 -41.58 3.47
CA ASP A 225 -16.16 -41.96 2.62
C ASP A 225 -15.86 -43.17 1.71
N GLY A 226 -14.67 -43.75 1.81
CA GLY A 226 -14.26 -44.93 1.03
C GLY A 226 -13.96 -44.64 -0.44
N GLN A 227 -13.96 -43.38 -0.89
CA GLN A 227 -13.57 -43.05 -2.26
C GLN A 227 -12.08 -43.30 -2.47
N LYS A 228 -11.74 -43.97 -3.58
CA LYS A 228 -10.36 -44.34 -3.90
C LYS A 228 -9.52 -43.12 -4.27
N VAL A 229 -8.35 -43.03 -3.66
CA VAL A 229 -7.32 -42.03 -3.92
C VAL A 229 -6.10 -42.74 -4.49
N CYS A 230 -5.54 -42.19 -5.56
CA CYS A 230 -4.44 -42.80 -6.30
C CYS A 230 -3.34 -41.78 -6.54
N ASN A 231 -2.10 -42.23 -6.51
CA ASN A 231 -0.99 -41.44 -7.04
C ASN A 231 -1.04 -41.46 -8.56
N PHE A 232 -0.61 -40.37 -9.20
CA PHE A 232 -0.50 -40.26 -10.64
C PHE A 232 0.96 -40.13 -11.05
N ASP A 233 1.51 -41.23 -11.53
CA ASP A 233 2.85 -41.28 -12.14
C ASP A 233 2.77 -41.42 -13.67
N GLY A 234 1.58 -41.20 -14.25
CA GLY A 234 1.25 -41.37 -15.65
C GLY A 234 0.19 -42.43 -15.92
N PHE A 235 -0.34 -42.47 -17.15
CA PHE A 235 -1.45 -43.34 -17.54
C PHE A 235 -1.10 -44.84 -17.48
N GLY A 236 0.16 -45.23 -17.68
CA GLY A 236 0.58 -46.63 -17.73
C GLY A 236 0.38 -47.41 -16.41
N SER A 237 0.34 -46.71 -15.28
CA SER A 237 0.13 -47.28 -13.94
C SER A 237 -1.19 -46.84 -13.30
N PHE A 238 -2.03 -46.10 -14.01
CA PHE A 238 -3.24 -45.49 -13.46
C PHE A 238 -4.42 -46.47 -13.39
N GLU A 239 -5.18 -46.43 -12.29
CA GLU A 239 -6.36 -47.27 -12.08
C GLU A 239 -7.64 -46.48 -12.40
N THR A 240 -8.57 -47.05 -13.18
CA THR A 240 -9.73 -46.31 -13.72
C THR A 240 -10.88 -46.07 -12.72
N ASP A 241 -10.83 -46.73 -11.56
CA ASP A 241 -11.79 -46.54 -10.45
C ASP A 241 -11.35 -45.43 -9.46
N CYS A 242 -10.19 -44.80 -9.70
CA CYS A 242 -9.71 -43.65 -8.94
C CYS A 242 -10.65 -42.45 -9.09
N ARG A 243 -11.04 -41.84 -7.96
CA ARG A 243 -11.83 -40.59 -7.96
C ARG A 243 -11.04 -39.38 -7.54
N HIS A 244 -9.93 -39.61 -6.84
CA HIS A 244 -9.02 -38.60 -6.33
C HIS A 244 -7.62 -38.95 -6.80
N VAL A 245 -6.90 -37.95 -7.28
CA VAL A 245 -5.60 -38.14 -7.92
C VAL A 245 -4.57 -37.24 -7.26
N VAL A 246 -3.49 -37.81 -6.75
CA VAL A 246 -2.37 -37.07 -6.12
C VAL A 246 -1.19 -37.06 -7.07
N GLY A 247 -0.72 -35.86 -7.43
CA GLY A 247 0.29 -35.66 -8.46
C GLY A 247 -0.23 -34.80 -9.61
N ASP A 248 0.71 -34.30 -10.42
CA ASP A 248 0.40 -33.46 -11.56
C ASP A 248 -0.09 -34.32 -12.74
N VAL A 249 -1.21 -33.91 -13.33
CA VAL A 249 -1.79 -34.56 -14.50
C VAL A 249 -1.33 -33.80 -15.74
N VAL A 250 -0.41 -34.40 -16.49
CA VAL A 250 0.13 -33.84 -17.74
C VAL A 250 -0.36 -34.69 -18.92
N ILE A 251 -1.08 -34.05 -19.85
CA ILE A 251 -1.61 -34.64 -21.07
C ILE A 251 -0.90 -34.03 -22.26
N ASP A 252 -0.31 -34.88 -23.11
CA ASP A 252 0.43 -34.48 -24.31
C ASP A 252 0.33 -35.50 -25.46
N GLU A 253 1.09 -35.29 -26.53
CA GLU A 253 1.07 -36.16 -27.72
C GLU A 253 1.39 -37.63 -27.43
N ASP A 254 2.10 -37.93 -26.35
CA ASP A 254 2.48 -39.31 -26.01
C ASP A 254 1.32 -40.08 -25.36
N ASN A 255 0.40 -39.37 -24.70
CA ASN A 255 -0.61 -39.98 -23.84
C ASN A 255 -2.07 -39.52 -24.09
N GLU A 256 -2.32 -38.64 -25.06
CA GLU A 256 -3.66 -38.11 -25.38
C GLU A 256 -4.72 -39.19 -25.69
N LYS A 257 -4.32 -40.40 -26.10
CA LYS A 257 -5.21 -41.53 -26.37
C LYS A 257 -5.76 -42.20 -25.09
N ASP A 258 -5.14 -41.97 -23.94
CA ASP A 258 -5.43 -42.64 -22.68
C ASP A 258 -6.26 -41.75 -21.72
N VAL A 259 -6.62 -40.54 -22.15
CA VAL A 259 -7.36 -39.54 -21.35
C VAL A 259 -8.71 -40.02 -20.82
N TRP A 260 -9.34 -41.01 -21.48
CA TRP A 260 -10.59 -41.63 -21.04
C TRP A 260 -10.48 -42.27 -19.64
N MET A 261 -9.26 -42.63 -19.21
CA MET A 261 -9.05 -43.17 -17.86
C MET A 261 -9.38 -42.16 -16.75
N LEU A 262 -9.41 -40.85 -17.06
CA LEU A 262 -9.72 -39.78 -16.10
C LEU A 262 -11.23 -39.49 -15.95
N GLU A 263 -12.12 -40.18 -16.66
CA GLU A 263 -13.58 -39.90 -16.66
C GLU A 263 -14.24 -39.91 -15.26
N ASN A 264 -13.72 -40.75 -14.35
CA ASN A 264 -14.21 -40.86 -12.98
C ASN A 264 -13.53 -39.90 -11.99
N VAL A 265 -12.47 -39.20 -12.42
CA VAL A 265 -11.71 -38.31 -11.57
C VAL A 265 -12.54 -37.07 -11.25
N THR A 266 -12.61 -36.77 -9.96
CA THR A 266 -13.36 -35.64 -9.41
C THR A 266 -12.45 -34.61 -8.73
N TYR A 267 -11.28 -35.02 -8.27
CA TYR A 267 -10.30 -34.16 -7.59
C TYR A 267 -8.88 -34.47 -8.06
N ILE A 268 -8.13 -33.42 -8.38
CA ILE A 268 -6.69 -33.49 -8.65
C ILE A 268 -5.97 -32.69 -7.56
N TYR A 269 -5.07 -33.34 -6.83
CA TYR A 269 -4.15 -32.77 -5.83
C TYR A 269 -2.76 -32.61 -6.48
N GLY A 270 -2.70 -31.69 -7.44
CA GLY A 270 -1.59 -31.30 -8.29
C GLY A 270 -2.05 -30.27 -9.32
N SER A 271 -1.27 -30.08 -10.37
CA SER A 271 -1.62 -29.29 -11.56
C SER A 271 -2.36 -30.12 -12.60
N LEU A 272 -3.13 -29.45 -13.46
CA LEU A 272 -3.69 -30.01 -14.69
C LEU A 272 -3.09 -29.28 -15.88
N ILE A 273 -2.31 -29.98 -16.70
CA ILE A 273 -1.62 -29.40 -17.86
C ILE A 273 -2.00 -30.23 -19.09
N VAL A 274 -2.62 -29.60 -20.08
CA VAL A 274 -2.92 -30.22 -21.38
C VAL A 274 -2.13 -29.45 -22.43
N ARG A 275 -1.12 -30.07 -23.04
CA ARG A 275 -0.23 -29.37 -23.97
C ARG A 275 0.13 -30.18 -25.19
N ASP A 276 0.41 -29.50 -26.30
CA ASP A 276 1.05 -30.09 -27.50
C ASP A 276 0.33 -31.36 -28.05
N THR A 277 -0.97 -31.50 -27.81
CA THR A 277 -1.76 -32.64 -28.31
C THR A 277 -1.98 -32.57 -29.82
N ARG A 278 -2.07 -33.73 -30.48
CA ARG A 278 -2.20 -33.83 -31.96
C ARG A 278 -3.64 -34.10 -32.38
N GLU A 279 -4.35 -34.96 -31.66
CA GLU A 279 -5.67 -35.47 -32.02
C GLU A 279 -6.77 -35.06 -31.04
N LEU A 280 -6.43 -34.57 -29.85
CA LEU A 280 -7.41 -34.18 -28.83
C LEU A 280 -8.31 -33.02 -29.27
N ALA A 281 -9.62 -33.27 -29.34
CA ALA A 281 -10.61 -32.31 -29.83
C ALA A 281 -11.39 -31.56 -28.73
N ASN A 282 -11.54 -32.16 -27.55
CA ASN A 282 -12.24 -31.57 -26.40
C ASN A 282 -11.73 -32.14 -25.07
N LEU A 283 -12.23 -31.60 -23.94
CA LEU A 283 -11.91 -32.05 -22.59
C LEU A 283 -13.08 -32.76 -21.88
N ASP A 284 -14.00 -33.41 -22.60
CA ASP A 284 -15.22 -34.01 -22.01
C ASP A 284 -14.93 -35.13 -21.01
N PHE A 285 -13.76 -35.78 -21.13
CA PHE A 285 -13.26 -36.75 -20.16
C PHE A 285 -13.04 -36.13 -18.76
N LEU A 286 -12.95 -34.80 -18.63
CA LEU A 286 -12.90 -34.08 -17.35
C LEU A 286 -14.29 -33.59 -16.88
N SER A 287 -15.38 -34.05 -17.47
CA SER A 287 -16.75 -33.62 -17.11
C SER A 287 -17.13 -33.91 -15.65
N SER A 288 -16.44 -34.84 -14.99
CA SER A 288 -16.62 -35.15 -13.57
C SER A 288 -15.78 -34.30 -12.63
N LEU A 289 -14.77 -33.59 -13.14
CA LEU A 289 -13.81 -32.81 -12.37
C LEU A 289 -14.52 -31.71 -11.58
N ARG A 290 -14.20 -31.62 -10.29
CA ARG A 290 -14.80 -30.66 -9.35
C ARG A 290 -13.80 -29.65 -8.84
N LEU A 291 -12.53 -30.05 -8.73
CA LEU A 291 -11.47 -29.24 -8.12
C LEU A 291 -10.09 -29.72 -8.57
N VAL A 292 -9.23 -28.77 -8.90
CA VAL A 292 -7.79 -28.94 -9.08
C VAL A 292 -7.12 -28.11 -7.99
N MET A 293 -6.19 -28.69 -7.25
CA MET A 293 -5.51 -27.99 -6.17
C MET A 293 -4.03 -28.33 -6.11
N ARG A 294 -3.19 -27.34 -5.87
CA ARG A 294 -1.75 -27.51 -5.70
C ARG A 294 -1.32 -26.72 -4.46
N LEU A 295 -0.84 -27.39 -3.42
CA LEU A 295 -0.44 -26.76 -2.15
C LEU A 295 0.95 -26.09 -2.21
N THR A 296 1.42 -25.77 -3.42
CA THR A 296 2.67 -25.10 -3.72
C THR A 296 2.37 -23.86 -4.53
N LYS A 297 2.93 -22.72 -4.08
CA LYS A 297 2.86 -21.47 -4.82
C LYS A 297 4.12 -21.37 -5.67
N ASP A 298 4.00 -21.79 -6.92
CA ASP A 298 5.03 -21.67 -7.94
C ASP A 298 4.59 -20.60 -8.97
N GLU A 299 5.48 -20.12 -9.83
CA GLU A 299 5.16 -19.08 -10.85
C GLU A 299 4.12 -19.54 -11.89
N ASP A 300 3.94 -20.85 -12.02
CA ASP A 300 3.06 -21.47 -13.00
C ASP A 300 1.58 -21.52 -12.58
N GLN A 301 0.66 -21.34 -13.53
CA GLN A 301 -0.77 -21.50 -13.32
C GLN A 301 -1.18 -22.96 -13.05
N ILE A 302 -2.17 -23.17 -12.17
CA ILE A 302 -2.61 -24.51 -11.71
C ILE A 302 -3.26 -25.32 -12.84
N ILE A 303 -4.02 -24.66 -13.70
CA ILE A 303 -4.66 -25.27 -14.87
C ILE A 303 -4.13 -24.57 -16.13
N ARG A 304 -3.54 -25.35 -17.05
CA ARG A 304 -2.94 -24.88 -18.29
C ARG A 304 -3.41 -25.71 -19.49
N VAL A 305 -3.81 -25.04 -20.57
CA VAL A 305 -4.21 -25.66 -21.84
C VAL A 305 -3.47 -24.99 -22.99
N LEU A 306 -2.37 -25.61 -23.44
CA LEU A 306 -1.34 -24.95 -24.25
C LEU A 306 -1.13 -25.63 -25.60
N SER A 307 -1.08 -24.88 -26.71
CA SER A 307 -0.54 -25.38 -27.98
C SER A 307 -1.19 -26.65 -28.56
N ASN A 308 -2.46 -26.91 -28.23
CA ASN A 308 -3.20 -28.07 -28.72
C ASN A 308 -3.79 -27.77 -30.10
N LYS A 309 -3.41 -28.56 -31.12
CA LYS A 309 -3.73 -28.19 -32.52
C LYS A 309 -5.19 -28.42 -32.87
N LYS A 310 -5.78 -29.54 -32.47
CA LYS A 310 -7.16 -29.90 -32.83
C LYS A 310 -8.20 -29.56 -31.75
N LEU A 311 -7.77 -28.94 -30.64
CA LEU A 311 -8.65 -28.65 -29.53
C LEU A 311 -9.63 -27.53 -29.90
N GLU A 312 -10.92 -27.86 -29.87
CA GLU A 312 -12.01 -26.95 -30.26
C GLU A 312 -12.75 -26.37 -29.05
N GLN A 313 -12.74 -27.06 -27.91
CA GLN A 313 -13.54 -26.70 -26.75
C GLN A 313 -12.85 -27.02 -25.42
N VAL A 314 -12.92 -26.07 -24.50
CA VAL A 314 -12.44 -26.20 -23.10
C VAL A 314 -13.60 -25.86 -22.16
N ILE A 315 -14.10 -26.85 -21.41
CA ILE A 315 -15.15 -26.67 -20.40
C ILE A 315 -14.91 -27.55 -19.18
N PHE A 316 -15.37 -27.09 -18.01
CA PHE A 316 -15.30 -27.84 -16.74
C PHE A 316 -16.67 -27.91 -16.05
N PRO A 317 -17.63 -28.71 -16.57
CA PRO A 317 -19.05 -28.64 -16.21
C PRO A 317 -19.39 -28.83 -14.72
N LYS A 318 -18.60 -29.61 -13.98
CA LYS A 318 -18.85 -29.91 -12.55
C LYS A 318 -17.92 -29.18 -11.59
N MET A 319 -16.97 -28.39 -12.09
CA MET A 319 -16.23 -27.46 -11.25
C MET A 319 -17.20 -26.38 -10.77
N LYS A 320 -17.13 -26.06 -9.48
CA LYS A 320 -17.96 -25.02 -8.81
C LYS A 320 -17.15 -24.19 -7.81
N THR A 321 -15.86 -24.48 -7.73
CA THR A 321 -14.88 -23.89 -6.82
C THR A 321 -13.66 -23.57 -7.67
N PRO A 322 -12.97 -22.46 -7.38
CA PRO A 322 -11.74 -22.12 -8.09
C PRO A 322 -10.69 -23.20 -7.89
N PRO A 323 -9.70 -23.31 -8.80
CA PRO A 323 -8.44 -23.97 -8.48
C PRO A 323 -7.90 -23.43 -7.15
N PHE A 324 -7.27 -24.27 -6.34
CA PHE A 324 -6.85 -23.88 -4.99
C PHE A 324 -5.34 -24.11 -4.78
N PRO A 325 -4.59 -23.14 -4.23
CA PRO A 325 -5.00 -21.79 -3.85
C PRO A 325 -5.27 -20.90 -5.08
N ILE A 326 -6.06 -19.84 -4.90
CA ILE A 326 -6.21 -18.77 -5.88
C ILE A 326 -5.97 -17.44 -5.16
N GLY A 327 -4.99 -16.68 -5.62
CA GLY A 327 -4.62 -15.36 -5.15
C GLY A 327 -4.69 -14.32 -6.27
N GLU A 328 -4.19 -13.12 -5.97
CA GLU A 328 -4.11 -12.05 -6.95
C GLU A 328 -3.15 -12.42 -8.10
N GLY A 329 -3.66 -12.38 -9.33
CA GLY A 329 -2.89 -12.73 -10.53
C GLY A 329 -2.94 -14.21 -10.94
N ASP A 330 -3.64 -15.07 -10.21
CA ASP A 330 -3.86 -16.47 -10.60
C ASP A 330 -5.03 -16.60 -11.58
N PHE A 331 -4.86 -17.35 -12.67
CA PHE A 331 -5.85 -17.58 -13.72
C PHE A 331 -5.70 -18.96 -14.36
N ILE A 332 -6.74 -19.41 -15.05
CA ILE A 332 -6.67 -20.55 -15.96
C ILE A 332 -6.04 -20.06 -17.26
N ASP A 333 -4.91 -20.65 -17.63
CA ASP A 333 -4.13 -20.26 -18.80
C ASP A 333 -4.48 -21.12 -20.01
N ILE A 334 -4.93 -20.48 -21.08
CA ILE A 334 -5.29 -21.12 -22.33
C ILE A 334 -4.55 -20.38 -23.45
N ASP A 335 -3.49 -20.97 -23.99
CA ASP A 335 -2.60 -20.24 -24.91
C ASP A 335 -2.14 -21.10 -26.10
N GLY A 336 -1.91 -20.46 -27.24
CA GLY A 336 -1.28 -21.07 -28.42
C GLY A 336 -2.04 -22.21 -29.11
N ASN A 337 -3.31 -22.47 -28.75
CA ASN A 337 -4.13 -23.51 -29.37
C ASN A 337 -4.56 -23.10 -30.79
N SER A 338 -4.55 -24.04 -31.75
CA SER A 338 -4.54 -23.67 -33.19
C SER A 338 -5.91 -23.36 -33.81
N LEU A 339 -6.99 -23.79 -33.16
CA LEU A 339 -8.35 -23.37 -33.48
C LEU A 339 -8.74 -22.26 -32.52
N GLU A 340 -9.51 -21.27 -32.99
CA GLU A 340 -10.13 -20.28 -32.10
C GLU A 340 -11.07 -21.02 -31.14
N ILE A 341 -10.53 -21.47 -29.99
CA ILE A 341 -11.26 -22.18 -28.93
C ILE A 341 -12.45 -21.33 -28.47
N PHE A 342 -12.27 -20.00 -28.47
CA PHE A 342 -13.32 -19.03 -28.22
C PHE A 342 -13.66 -18.30 -29.51
N LYS A 343 -14.73 -18.76 -30.19
CA LYS A 343 -15.31 -18.05 -31.33
C LYS A 343 -16.11 -16.82 -30.89
N VAL A 344 -16.59 -16.85 -29.64
CA VAL A 344 -17.35 -15.77 -29.00
C VAL A 344 -16.99 -15.66 -27.53
N GLN A 345 -16.88 -14.42 -27.04
CA GLN A 345 -16.52 -14.07 -25.66
C GLN A 345 -17.24 -14.89 -24.57
N ARG A 346 -18.52 -15.23 -24.83
CA ARG A 346 -19.36 -16.02 -23.93
C ARG A 346 -18.71 -17.34 -23.49
N GLU A 347 -17.94 -17.98 -24.35
CA GLU A 347 -17.32 -19.28 -24.07
C GLU A 347 -16.22 -19.15 -23.01
N CYS A 348 -15.40 -18.09 -23.07
CA CYS A 348 -14.42 -17.76 -22.03
C CYS A 348 -15.10 -17.44 -20.69
N ILE A 349 -16.14 -16.61 -20.71
CA ILE A 349 -16.89 -16.23 -19.49
C ILE A 349 -17.60 -17.46 -18.88
N LEU A 350 -18.04 -18.42 -19.70
CA LEU A 350 -18.67 -19.65 -19.22
C LEU A 350 -17.70 -20.48 -18.37
N ILE A 351 -16.43 -20.58 -18.76
CA ILE A 351 -15.41 -21.25 -17.95
C ILE A 351 -15.28 -20.56 -16.60
N ARG A 352 -15.14 -19.22 -16.59
CA ARG A 352 -15.07 -18.42 -15.36
C ARG A 352 -16.30 -18.62 -14.47
N ALA A 353 -17.50 -18.71 -15.04
CA ALA A 353 -18.73 -18.96 -14.28
C ALA A 353 -18.77 -20.38 -13.67
N MET A 354 -18.21 -21.38 -14.35
CA MET A 354 -18.10 -22.75 -13.85
C MET A 354 -17.03 -22.83 -12.75
N THR A 355 -15.83 -22.35 -13.04
CA THR A 355 -14.66 -22.52 -12.17
C THR A 355 -14.60 -21.47 -11.07
N ARG A 356 -15.22 -20.30 -11.22
CA ARG A 356 -15.04 -19.12 -10.36
C ARG A 356 -13.59 -18.62 -10.32
N ALA A 357 -12.85 -18.85 -11.39
CA ALA A 357 -11.47 -18.43 -11.54
C ALA A 357 -11.31 -17.59 -12.81
N ASP A 358 -10.41 -16.62 -12.76
CA ASP A 358 -10.07 -15.81 -13.92
C ASP A 358 -9.49 -16.67 -15.03
N VAL A 359 -9.64 -16.24 -16.27
CA VAL A 359 -9.19 -16.98 -17.45
C VAL A 359 -8.45 -16.01 -18.34
N LYS A 360 -7.24 -16.38 -18.74
CA LYS A 360 -6.52 -15.71 -19.83
C LYS A 360 -6.47 -16.62 -21.03
N TYR A 361 -6.86 -16.06 -22.17
CA TYR A 361 -6.76 -16.70 -23.46
C TYR A 361 -5.76 -15.94 -24.32
N ASN A 362 -4.71 -16.58 -24.81
CA ASN A 362 -3.65 -15.93 -25.60
C ASN A 362 -3.15 -14.61 -24.98
N GLY A 363 -2.92 -14.62 -23.66
CA GLY A 363 -2.47 -13.47 -22.88
C GLY A 363 -3.53 -12.42 -22.54
N LYS A 364 -4.76 -12.54 -23.04
CA LYS A 364 -5.84 -11.56 -22.84
C LYS A 364 -6.92 -12.08 -21.91
N GLY A 365 -7.49 -11.21 -21.08
CA GLY A 365 -8.65 -11.56 -20.25
C GLY A 365 -9.91 -11.79 -21.08
N CYS A 366 -10.90 -12.53 -20.55
CA CYS A 366 -12.17 -12.76 -21.26
C CYS A 366 -12.85 -11.46 -21.72
N CYS A 367 -12.65 -10.33 -21.03
CA CYS A 367 -13.27 -9.05 -21.38
C CYS A 367 -12.66 -8.35 -22.61
N GLU A 368 -11.46 -8.75 -23.06
CA GLU A 368 -10.76 -8.12 -24.18
C GLU A 368 -11.21 -8.65 -25.56
N PHE A 369 -12.04 -9.70 -25.58
CA PHE A 369 -12.50 -10.36 -26.80
C PHE A 369 -13.85 -9.84 -27.32
N GLY A 370 -14.56 -8.96 -26.60
CA GLY A 370 -15.83 -8.40 -27.05
C GLY A 370 -16.76 -7.89 -25.94
N GLU A 371 -18.03 -7.70 -26.29
CA GLU A 371 -19.11 -7.31 -25.36
C GLU A 371 -19.98 -8.52 -24.98
N PHE A 372 -20.44 -8.59 -23.73
CA PHE A 372 -21.37 -9.64 -23.30
C PHE A 372 -22.80 -9.24 -23.69
N VAL A 373 -23.33 -9.82 -24.76
CA VAL A 373 -24.61 -9.42 -25.35
C VAL A 373 -25.72 -10.45 -25.07
N VAL A 374 -26.82 -9.98 -24.48
CA VAL A 374 -28.10 -10.66 -24.33
C VAL A 374 -29.15 -9.83 -25.06
N ALA A 375 -29.41 -10.16 -26.33
CA ALA A 375 -30.28 -9.35 -27.16
C ALA A 375 -31.32 -10.13 -27.95
N ASP A 376 -32.37 -9.42 -28.38
CA ASP A 376 -33.33 -9.86 -29.38
C ASP A 376 -34.06 -11.17 -29.05
N ASN A 377 -34.24 -11.48 -27.76
CA ASN A 377 -34.91 -12.69 -27.33
C ASN A 377 -36.38 -12.41 -26.94
N PRO A 378 -37.37 -12.76 -27.79
CA PRO A 378 -38.78 -12.49 -27.53
C PRO A 378 -39.37 -13.33 -26.39
N ASN A 379 -38.65 -14.36 -25.92
CA ASN A 379 -39.10 -15.29 -24.90
C ASN A 379 -38.32 -15.17 -23.57
N LEU A 380 -37.28 -14.35 -23.50
CA LEU A 380 -36.48 -14.20 -22.28
C LEU A 380 -37.26 -13.45 -21.21
N THR A 381 -37.48 -14.12 -20.07
CA THR A 381 -38.20 -13.55 -18.90
C THR A 381 -37.35 -13.50 -17.64
N ASP A 382 -36.22 -14.21 -17.59
CA ASP A 382 -35.38 -14.32 -16.39
C ASP A 382 -33.88 -14.36 -16.73
N ILE A 383 -33.07 -13.62 -15.97
CA ILE A 383 -31.61 -13.57 -16.08
C ILE A 383 -30.88 -13.80 -14.75
N GLU A 384 -31.56 -14.27 -13.69
CA GLU A 384 -30.96 -14.42 -12.34
C GLU A 384 -29.66 -15.25 -12.34
N ARG A 385 -29.59 -16.27 -13.20
CA ARG A 385 -28.40 -17.13 -13.32
C ARG A 385 -27.18 -16.40 -13.87
N LEU A 386 -27.36 -15.26 -14.54
CA LEU A 386 -26.24 -14.47 -15.05
C LEU A 386 -25.42 -13.84 -13.93
N ARG A 387 -25.93 -13.74 -12.69
CA ARG A 387 -25.11 -13.30 -11.54
C ARG A 387 -23.83 -14.11 -11.34
N LEU A 388 -23.80 -15.36 -11.81
CA LEU A 388 -22.62 -16.24 -11.74
C LEU A 388 -21.55 -15.89 -12.78
N PHE A 389 -21.91 -15.11 -13.80
CA PHE A 389 -21.01 -14.59 -14.83
C PHE A 389 -20.47 -13.21 -14.45
N ARG A 390 -20.89 -12.65 -13.30
CA ARG A 390 -20.39 -11.39 -12.76
C ARG A 390 -18.87 -11.47 -12.59
N ASN A 391 -18.21 -10.41 -12.99
CA ASN A 391 -16.76 -10.26 -13.00
C ASN A 391 -16.34 -9.06 -12.12
N SER A 392 -15.06 -9.05 -11.75
CA SER A 392 -14.33 -7.88 -11.23
C SER A 392 -13.67 -7.05 -12.34
N ASP A 393 -13.67 -7.55 -13.57
CA ASP A 393 -13.05 -6.90 -14.73
C ASP A 393 -14.13 -6.21 -15.55
N GLY A 394 -13.91 -4.96 -15.97
CA GLY A 394 -14.93 -4.04 -16.51
C GLY A 394 -15.59 -4.37 -17.87
N CYS A 395 -15.93 -5.64 -18.17
CA CYS A 395 -16.75 -6.00 -19.35
C CYS A 395 -18.03 -5.16 -19.41
N THR A 396 -18.38 -4.67 -20.60
CA THR A 396 -19.72 -4.13 -20.84
C THR A 396 -20.74 -5.26 -21.08
N TRP A 397 -21.81 -5.24 -20.30
CA TRP A 397 -22.98 -6.11 -20.42
C TRP A 397 -24.06 -5.40 -21.22
N ARG A 398 -24.48 -5.95 -22.37
CA ARG A 398 -25.56 -5.38 -23.19
C ARG A 398 -26.80 -6.27 -23.09
N ILE A 399 -27.81 -5.84 -22.34
CA ILE A 399 -29.09 -6.54 -22.20
C ILE A 399 -30.15 -5.71 -22.90
N VAL A 400 -30.40 -5.98 -24.19
CA VAL A 400 -31.16 -5.08 -25.05
C VAL A 400 -32.24 -5.79 -25.86
N ARG A 401 -33.38 -5.12 -26.11
CA ARG A 401 -34.44 -5.64 -26.99
C ARG A 401 -34.97 -7.04 -26.62
N ASN A 402 -35.22 -7.29 -25.33
CA ASN A 402 -35.89 -8.49 -24.85
C ASN A 402 -37.32 -8.13 -24.33
N PRO A 403 -38.37 -8.16 -25.18
CA PRO A 403 -39.68 -7.58 -24.88
C PRO A 403 -40.45 -8.15 -23.68
N ARG A 404 -39.97 -9.27 -23.10
CA ARG A 404 -40.60 -9.93 -21.95
C ARG A 404 -39.72 -9.93 -20.68
N LEU A 405 -38.54 -9.31 -20.74
CA LEU A 405 -37.59 -9.29 -19.62
C LEU A 405 -37.79 -8.03 -18.76
N ASP A 406 -38.09 -8.21 -17.48
CA ASP A 406 -38.12 -7.13 -16.48
C ASP A 406 -36.79 -7.11 -15.72
N THR A 407 -35.88 -6.22 -16.12
CA THR A 407 -34.55 -6.12 -15.52
C THR A 407 -34.54 -5.39 -14.17
N THR A 408 -35.65 -4.77 -13.76
CA THR A 408 -35.73 -3.97 -12.52
C THR A 408 -35.63 -4.81 -11.24
N SER A 409 -35.80 -6.13 -11.37
CA SER A 409 -35.81 -7.08 -10.26
C SER A 409 -34.43 -7.61 -9.86
N TYR A 410 -33.36 -7.26 -10.60
CA TYR A 410 -32.03 -7.86 -10.44
C TYR A 410 -31.00 -6.89 -9.85
N GLU A 411 -30.79 -6.96 -8.54
CA GLU A 411 -29.83 -6.10 -7.82
C GLU A 411 -28.37 -6.27 -8.30
N PHE A 412 -28.00 -7.46 -8.78
CA PHE A 412 -26.61 -7.72 -9.22
C PHE A 412 -26.20 -6.85 -10.43
N LEU A 413 -27.17 -6.36 -11.21
CA LEU A 413 -26.93 -5.50 -12.37
C LEU A 413 -26.42 -4.10 -12.00
N ILE A 414 -26.53 -3.70 -10.73
CA ILE A 414 -25.98 -2.43 -10.20
C ILE A 414 -24.46 -2.43 -10.21
N TRP A 415 -23.85 -3.62 -10.18
CA TRP A 415 -22.42 -3.80 -9.99
C TRP A 415 -21.71 -4.24 -11.27
N VAL A 416 -22.33 -4.06 -12.42
CA VAL A 416 -21.74 -4.37 -13.72
C VAL A 416 -21.91 -3.18 -14.65
N ASN A 417 -20.98 -3.04 -15.60
CA ASN A 417 -21.05 -2.01 -16.61
C ASN A 417 -22.15 -2.32 -17.64
N LEU A 418 -23.35 -1.80 -17.45
CA LEU A 418 -24.57 -2.23 -18.14
C LEU A 418 -25.07 -1.27 -19.24
N GLU A 419 -25.33 -1.78 -20.44
CA GLU A 419 -26.18 -1.14 -21.46
C GLU A 419 -27.52 -1.88 -21.50
N ASN A 420 -28.59 -1.19 -21.14
CA ASN A 420 -29.91 -1.80 -20.96
C ASN A 420 -30.98 -0.93 -21.60
N TYR A 421 -31.63 -1.43 -22.66
CA TYR A 421 -32.74 -0.74 -23.31
C TYR A 421 -33.64 -1.68 -24.13
N GLY A 422 -34.90 -1.31 -24.27
CA GLY A 422 -35.83 -2.00 -25.15
C GLY A 422 -36.33 -3.34 -24.61
N ASN A 423 -36.17 -3.58 -23.31
CA ASN A 423 -36.78 -4.73 -22.63
C ASN A 423 -38.19 -4.37 -22.11
N LEU A 424 -38.87 -5.31 -21.44
CA LEU A 424 -40.22 -5.06 -20.87
C LEU A 424 -40.18 -3.92 -19.85
N LYS A 425 -39.16 -3.94 -18.98
CA LYS A 425 -38.78 -2.82 -18.11
C LYS A 425 -37.26 -2.82 -17.92
N ASP A 426 -36.69 -1.64 -18.06
CA ASP A 426 -35.25 -1.42 -17.92
C ASP A 426 -34.92 -0.88 -16.52
N TYR A 427 -33.75 -1.28 -15.99
CA TYR A 427 -33.20 -0.77 -14.73
C TYR A 427 -32.74 0.68 -14.91
N GLY A 428 -33.71 1.60 -14.95
CA GLY A 428 -33.48 3.05 -15.07
C GLY A 428 -32.69 3.49 -16.31
N CYS A 429 -32.14 4.71 -16.25
CA CYS A 429 -31.16 5.20 -17.21
C CYS A 429 -29.78 5.16 -16.54
N SER A 430 -29.03 4.07 -16.72
CA SER A 430 -27.71 3.86 -16.13
C SER A 430 -26.69 3.54 -17.22
N ASN A 431 -25.46 4.06 -17.09
CA ASN A 431 -24.34 3.87 -18.04
C ASN A 431 -24.77 4.04 -19.51
N VAL A 432 -25.34 5.21 -19.83
CA VAL A 432 -25.95 5.52 -21.13
C VAL A 432 -24.88 5.64 -22.21
N ARG A 433 -24.90 4.74 -23.19
CA ARG A 433 -24.10 4.81 -24.41
C ARG A 433 -24.96 5.26 -25.58
N ILE A 434 -24.68 6.44 -26.13
CA ILE A 434 -25.49 7.00 -27.21
C ILE A 434 -24.98 6.50 -28.56
N THR A 435 -25.83 5.77 -29.27
CA THR A 435 -25.68 5.40 -30.68
C THR A 435 -26.98 5.72 -31.42
N SER A 436 -27.01 5.58 -32.76
CA SER A 436 -28.25 5.70 -33.54
C SER A 436 -29.35 4.73 -33.09
N GLU A 437 -28.95 3.58 -32.57
CA GLU A 437 -29.83 2.49 -32.15
C GLU A 437 -30.39 2.68 -30.74
N SER A 438 -29.58 3.15 -29.80
CA SER A 438 -29.98 3.30 -28.39
C SER A 438 -30.76 4.58 -28.11
N LEU A 439 -30.57 5.61 -28.93
CA LEU A 439 -31.13 6.95 -28.76
C LEU A 439 -32.66 7.01 -28.54
N PRO A 440 -33.52 6.28 -29.28
CA PRO A 440 -34.97 6.33 -29.08
C PRO A 440 -35.40 5.93 -27.66
N TYR A 441 -34.65 5.02 -27.02
CA TYR A 441 -34.98 4.45 -25.73
C TYR A 441 -34.67 5.39 -24.55
N TYR A 442 -33.75 6.35 -24.74
CA TYR A 442 -33.38 7.32 -23.68
C TYR A 442 -34.19 8.62 -23.71
N SER A 443 -35.14 8.76 -24.64
CA SER A 443 -35.94 9.98 -24.86
C SER A 443 -36.81 10.42 -23.67
N ASN A 444 -37.00 9.56 -22.67
CA ASN A 444 -37.76 9.84 -21.45
C ASN A 444 -36.90 9.95 -20.18
N CYS A 445 -35.57 9.82 -20.29
CA CYS A 445 -34.67 9.91 -19.15
C CYS A 445 -34.65 11.33 -18.55
N THR A 446 -34.94 11.43 -17.26
CA THR A 446 -34.83 12.68 -16.49
C THR A 446 -33.61 12.70 -15.57
N SER A 447 -33.09 11.53 -15.20
CA SER A 447 -31.87 11.34 -14.42
C SER A 447 -31.08 10.17 -14.97
N ILE A 448 -29.76 10.30 -15.07
CA ILE A 448 -28.83 9.20 -15.32
C ILE A 448 -28.03 8.97 -14.05
N ASN A 449 -27.96 7.73 -13.57
CA ASN A 449 -27.19 7.38 -12.39
C ASN A 449 -26.24 6.22 -12.73
N ASP A 450 -25.06 6.24 -12.11
CA ASP A 450 -24.05 5.18 -12.08
C ASP A 450 -22.87 5.38 -13.05
N GLY A 451 -21.71 4.94 -12.57
CA GLY A 451 -20.39 4.98 -13.17
C GLY A 451 -19.33 4.51 -12.18
N SER A 452 -19.60 3.46 -11.40
CA SER A 452 -18.67 2.95 -10.38
C SER A 452 -17.35 2.43 -10.98
N GLU A 453 -17.36 1.98 -12.25
CA GLU A 453 -16.18 1.52 -13.00
C GLU A 453 -16.01 2.19 -14.39
N GLU A 454 -17.04 2.85 -14.93
CA GLU A 454 -17.03 3.58 -16.22
C GLU A 454 -17.76 4.95 -16.17
N LYS A 455 -17.78 5.69 -17.30
CA LYS A 455 -18.49 6.96 -17.43
C LYS A 455 -20.01 6.72 -17.51
N ALA A 456 -20.79 7.51 -16.75
CA ALA A 456 -22.25 7.46 -16.73
C ALA A 456 -22.89 7.77 -18.10
N VAL A 457 -22.24 8.62 -18.90
CA VAL A 457 -22.66 8.97 -20.25
C VAL A 457 -21.47 8.85 -21.18
N LYS A 458 -21.59 8.04 -22.25
CA LYS A 458 -20.63 7.99 -23.35
C LYS A 458 -21.31 8.37 -24.66
N ILE A 459 -20.74 9.36 -25.35
CA ILE A 459 -21.20 9.85 -26.64
C ILE A 459 -20.05 9.67 -27.62
N SER A 460 -20.19 8.76 -28.58
CA SER A 460 -19.15 8.56 -29.59
C SER A 460 -19.71 8.25 -30.97
N ARG A 461 -18.97 8.64 -32.01
CA ARG A 461 -19.29 8.34 -33.42
C ARG A 461 -20.69 8.83 -33.86
N ILE A 462 -21.14 9.96 -33.31
CA ILE A 462 -22.41 10.61 -33.66
C ILE A 462 -22.15 11.75 -34.64
N SER A 463 -23.08 11.92 -35.59
CA SER A 463 -23.09 13.05 -36.53
C SER A 463 -24.01 14.19 -36.07
N SER A 464 -23.71 15.43 -36.46
CA SER A 464 -24.52 16.64 -36.30
C SER A 464 -25.92 16.54 -36.90
N SER A 465 -26.15 15.61 -37.84
CA SER A 465 -27.45 15.33 -38.43
C SER A 465 -28.41 14.50 -37.55
N MET A 466 -27.91 13.96 -36.42
CA MET A 466 -28.70 13.11 -35.53
C MET A 466 -29.64 13.92 -34.61
N ASN A 467 -30.87 13.45 -34.43
CA ASN A 467 -31.85 14.12 -33.58
C ASN A 467 -31.64 13.82 -32.08
N LEU A 468 -30.83 14.63 -31.40
CA LEU A 468 -30.53 14.49 -29.97
C LEU A 468 -31.57 15.13 -29.02
N THR A 469 -32.75 15.54 -29.52
CA THR A 469 -33.76 16.27 -28.71
C THR A 469 -34.34 15.47 -27.55
N GLY A 470 -34.22 14.13 -27.57
CA GLY A 470 -34.60 13.26 -26.46
C GLY A 470 -33.91 13.63 -25.13
N PHE A 471 -32.71 14.20 -25.18
CA PHE A 471 -31.95 14.62 -24.00
C PHE A 471 -32.43 15.94 -23.36
N LEU A 472 -33.36 16.66 -24.00
CA LEU A 472 -33.93 17.88 -23.43
C LEU A 472 -34.71 17.61 -22.13
N LYS A 473 -35.11 16.37 -21.86
CA LYS A 473 -35.76 15.98 -20.59
C LYS A 473 -34.76 15.67 -19.47
N LEU A 474 -33.48 15.49 -19.78
CA LEU A 474 -32.45 15.22 -18.79
C LEU A 474 -32.30 16.41 -17.82
N ARG A 475 -32.22 16.11 -16.52
CA ARG A 475 -32.09 17.10 -15.43
C ARG A 475 -30.93 16.79 -14.51
N LYS A 476 -30.55 15.52 -14.35
CA LYS A 476 -29.48 15.07 -13.46
C LYS A 476 -28.60 14.01 -14.12
N ILE A 477 -27.30 14.08 -13.91
CA ILE A 477 -26.33 13.00 -14.15
C ILE A 477 -25.59 12.75 -12.83
N ALA A 478 -25.43 11.49 -12.43
CA ALA A 478 -24.58 11.08 -11.31
C ALA A 478 -23.51 10.07 -11.80
N GLY A 479 -22.28 10.55 -11.96
CA GLY A 479 -21.14 9.88 -12.58
C GLY A 479 -20.49 10.70 -13.72
N GLY A 480 -19.49 10.14 -14.40
CA GLY A 480 -18.70 10.86 -15.43
C GLY A 480 -19.35 10.97 -16.82
N ILE A 481 -18.84 11.88 -17.66
CA ILE A 481 -19.27 12.08 -19.06
C ILE A 481 -18.07 11.91 -20.00
N GLU A 482 -18.25 11.21 -21.11
CA GLU A 482 -17.28 11.13 -22.21
C GLU A 482 -17.97 11.53 -23.52
N VAL A 483 -17.32 12.41 -24.29
CA VAL A 483 -17.69 12.75 -25.66
C VAL A 483 -16.44 12.59 -26.52
N SER A 484 -16.44 11.59 -27.40
CA SER A 484 -15.26 11.26 -28.18
C SER A 484 -15.57 11.01 -29.66
N ASN A 485 -14.69 11.49 -30.56
CA ASN A 485 -14.76 11.22 -32.00
C ASN A 485 -16.11 11.59 -32.64
N THR A 486 -16.59 12.81 -32.40
CA THR A 486 -17.84 13.35 -32.99
C THR A 486 -17.58 14.55 -33.89
N ASP A 487 -18.51 14.85 -34.79
CA ASP A 487 -18.51 16.07 -35.63
C ASP A 487 -19.36 17.20 -35.02
N LEU A 488 -19.84 17.04 -33.77
CA LEU A 488 -20.79 17.94 -33.12
C LEU A 488 -20.18 19.33 -32.94
N GLU A 489 -20.99 20.37 -33.19
CA GLU A 489 -20.58 21.76 -32.94
C GLU A 489 -20.91 22.24 -31.53
N ASP A 490 -21.94 21.66 -30.89
CA ASP A 490 -22.34 22.03 -29.52
C ASP A 490 -23.02 20.88 -28.75
N LEU A 491 -22.93 20.91 -27.41
CA LEU A 491 -23.63 19.98 -26.50
C LEU A 491 -24.93 20.55 -25.89
N SER A 492 -25.53 21.58 -26.51
CA SER A 492 -26.73 22.26 -25.98
C SER A 492 -27.99 21.40 -26.01
N PHE A 493 -27.95 20.22 -26.61
CA PHE A 493 -29.02 19.22 -26.45
C PHE A 493 -29.19 18.77 -24.99
N MET A 494 -28.19 19.00 -24.13
CA MET A 494 -28.25 18.82 -22.67
C MET A 494 -28.50 20.12 -21.88
N LYS A 495 -28.93 21.22 -22.52
CA LYS A 495 -29.09 22.55 -21.87
C LYS A 495 -29.97 22.58 -20.61
N ASN A 496 -30.86 21.60 -20.44
CA ASN A 496 -31.74 21.51 -19.28
C ASN A 496 -31.14 20.71 -18.10
N LEU A 497 -29.90 20.24 -18.23
CA LEU A 497 -29.15 19.58 -17.17
C LEU A 497 -28.91 20.56 -16.02
N LYS A 498 -29.45 20.23 -14.84
CA LYS A 498 -29.37 21.07 -13.63
C LYS A 498 -28.36 20.56 -12.62
N VAL A 499 -28.10 19.25 -12.58
CA VAL A 499 -27.22 18.63 -11.58
C VAL A 499 -26.24 17.68 -12.25
N LEU A 500 -24.95 17.88 -12.02
CA LEU A 500 -23.91 16.87 -12.25
C LEU A 500 -23.32 16.46 -10.90
N ASP A 501 -23.64 15.25 -10.48
CA ASP A 501 -23.18 14.66 -9.23
C ASP A 501 -21.94 13.80 -9.51
N VAL A 502 -20.77 14.35 -9.22
CA VAL A 502 -19.48 13.71 -9.50
C VAL A 502 -18.97 12.93 -8.29
N SER A 503 -19.75 12.88 -7.21
CA SER A 503 -19.47 12.10 -5.99
C SER A 503 -19.46 10.58 -6.20
N ARG A 504 -19.64 10.13 -7.44
CA ARG A 504 -19.62 8.72 -7.86
C ARG A 504 -18.64 8.48 -9.02
N GLY A 505 -17.67 9.37 -9.22
CA GLY A 505 -16.61 9.20 -10.21
C GLY A 505 -15.58 8.14 -9.82
N ILE A 506 -14.79 7.69 -10.79
CA ILE A 506 -13.75 6.66 -10.63
C ILE A 506 -12.45 7.36 -10.22
N MET A 507 -11.77 6.90 -9.17
CA MET A 507 -10.43 7.40 -8.80
C MET A 507 -9.47 7.26 -10.00
N GLY A 508 -8.67 8.30 -10.26
CA GLY A 508 -7.68 8.33 -11.34
C GLY A 508 -8.20 8.49 -12.78
N ARG A 509 -9.51 8.67 -13.03
CA ARG A 509 -10.06 8.95 -14.39
C ARG A 509 -10.75 10.31 -14.46
N ALA A 510 -10.67 10.94 -15.63
CA ALA A 510 -11.32 12.23 -15.87
C ALA A 510 -12.84 12.13 -15.62
N THR A 511 -13.43 13.10 -14.96
CA THR A 511 -14.88 13.12 -14.72
C THR A 511 -15.64 13.57 -15.95
N ILE A 512 -15.05 14.46 -16.74
CA ILE A 512 -15.53 14.81 -18.09
C ILE A 512 -14.35 14.62 -19.04
N GLU A 513 -14.57 13.87 -20.10
CA GLU A 513 -13.56 13.54 -21.10
C GLU A 513 -14.08 13.95 -22.47
N LEU A 514 -13.40 14.90 -23.11
CA LEU A 514 -13.71 15.38 -24.45
C LEU A 514 -12.51 15.06 -25.33
N GLN A 515 -12.64 14.13 -26.28
CA GLN A 515 -11.51 13.70 -27.10
C GLN A 515 -11.85 13.72 -28.59
N ASN A 516 -10.97 14.31 -29.41
CA ASN A 516 -11.07 14.27 -30.86
C ASN A 516 -12.42 14.76 -31.42
N ASN A 517 -12.95 15.87 -30.90
CA ASN A 517 -14.14 16.54 -31.46
C ASN A 517 -13.73 17.87 -32.12
N PRO A 518 -13.22 17.85 -33.37
CA PRO A 518 -12.57 19.01 -34.01
C PRO A 518 -13.53 20.17 -34.29
N ASN A 519 -14.85 19.92 -34.28
CA ASN A 519 -15.86 20.95 -34.54
C ASN A 519 -16.51 21.49 -33.27
N LEU A 520 -16.20 20.96 -32.08
CA LEU A 520 -16.93 21.26 -30.86
C LEU A 520 -16.57 22.65 -30.32
N LYS A 521 -17.51 23.60 -30.43
CA LYS A 521 -17.32 25.01 -30.07
C LYS A 521 -17.96 25.40 -28.75
N ARG A 522 -18.89 24.59 -28.22
CA ARG A 522 -19.73 24.99 -27.08
C ARG A 522 -20.26 23.81 -26.25
N LEU A 523 -20.20 23.90 -24.92
CA LEU A 523 -20.84 22.93 -24.02
C LEU A 523 -22.35 23.19 -23.84
N GLY A 524 -22.78 24.45 -23.77
CA GLY A 524 -24.21 24.79 -23.67
C GLY A 524 -24.88 24.42 -22.34
N TRP A 525 -24.10 24.18 -21.27
CA TRP A 525 -24.59 23.81 -19.93
C TRP A 525 -24.81 25.02 -19.01
N ASP A 526 -25.63 25.95 -19.46
CA ASP A 526 -25.75 27.31 -18.90
C ASP A 526 -26.23 27.43 -17.44
N SER A 527 -26.64 26.34 -16.77
CA SER A 527 -27.31 26.38 -15.45
C SER A 527 -27.04 25.16 -14.55
N ILE A 528 -25.90 24.49 -14.72
CA ILE A 528 -25.58 23.27 -13.96
C ILE A 528 -25.04 23.58 -12.56
N THR A 529 -25.46 22.81 -11.57
CA THR A 529 -24.90 22.78 -10.22
C THR A 529 -24.13 21.46 -10.03
N THR A 530 -22.90 21.53 -9.56
CA THR A 530 -22.10 20.33 -9.26
C THR A 530 -22.16 19.95 -7.79
N LYS A 531 -22.17 18.65 -7.52
CA LYS A 531 -21.89 18.10 -6.20
C LYS A 531 -20.52 17.41 -6.23
N PRO A 532 -19.47 18.03 -5.67
CA PRO A 532 -18.13 17.44 -5.65
C PRO A 532 -18.07 16.22 -4.71
N PHE A 533 -17.12 15.33 -4.97
CA PHE A 533 -16.82 14.17 -4.12
C PHE A 533 -16.35 14.64 -2.72
N PRO A 534 -16.82 14.06 -1.60
CA PRO A 534 -16.46 14.52 -0.26
C PRO A 534 -15.05 14.11 0.20
N PHE A 535 -14.39 13.17 -0.47
CA PHE A 535 -13.04 12.66 -0.16
C PHE A 535 -12.24 12.32 -1.43
N GLY A 536 -11.34 13.21 -1.90
CA GLY A 536 -10.36 12.91 -2.97
C GLY A 536 -10.29 13.91 -4.14
N ASP A 537 -9.07 14.20 -4.59
CA ASP A 537 -8.68 15.22 -5.58
C ASP A 537 -8.77 14.80 -7.06
N ASP A 538 -9.49 13.72 -7.40
CA ASP A 538 -9.41 13.08 -8.72
C ASP A 538 -10.41 13.59 -9.78
N ASN A 539 -11.17 14.65 -9.51
CA ASN A 539 -12.10 15.21 -10.50
C ASN A 539 -11.37 16.14 -11.49
N PHE A 540 -10.66 15.60 -12.49
CA PHE A 540 -10.12 16.40 -13.60
C PHE A 540 -10.97 16.30 -14.87
N ILE A 541 -10.91 17.34 -15.71
CA ILE A 541 -11.53 17.36 -17.02
C ILE A 541 -10.40 17.16 -18.04
N ASP A 542 -10.52 16.14 -18.88
CA ASP A 542 -9.58 15.85 -19.96
C ASP A 542 -10.14 16.36 -21.29
N ILE A 543 -9.36 17.19 -22.00
CA ILE A 543 -9.75 17.81 -23.27
C ILE A 543 -8.55 17.70 -24.21
N ASP A 544 -8.65 16.80 -25.19
CA ASP A 544 -7.61 16.58 -26.20
C ASP A 544 -8.18 16.50 -27.62
N GLY A 545 -7.51 17.07 -28.61
CA GLY A 545 -7.95 17.03 -30.01
C GLY A 545 -9.29 17.75 -30.33
N ASN A 546 -9.72 18.73 -29.53
CA ASN A 546 -10.97 19.50 -29.75
C ASN A 546 -10.72 20.94 -30.28
N SER A 547 -11.77 21.61 -30.78
CA SER A 547 -11.67 23.02 -31.20
C SER A 547 -11.38 23.97 -30.04
N LEU A 548 -10.49 24.94 -30.29
CA LEU A 548 -10.09 25.99 -29.33
C LEU A 548 -11.22 27.01 -29.04
N GLU A 549 -12.34 26.97 -29.77
CA GLU A 549 -13.44 27.93 -29.59
C GLU A 549 -14.23 27.74 -28.30
N ILE A 550 -14.23 26.53 -27.73
CA ILE A 550 -14.92 26.20 -26.47
C ILE A 550 -14.44 27.06 -25.29
N PHE A 551 -13.17 27.49 -25.31
CA PHE A 551 -12.55 28.29 -24.25
C PHE A 551 -12.71 29.80 -24.44
N LYS A 552 -13.17 30.26 -25.62
CA LYS A 552 -13.44 31.69 -25.88
C LYS A 552 -14.73 32.17 -25.19
N VAL A 553 -15.58 31.24 -24.75
CA VAL A 553 -16.82 31.54 -24.05
C VAL A 553 -16.55 31.66 -22.56
N GLN A 554 -16.38 32.90 -22.07
CA GLN A 554 -16.02 33.22 -20.67
C GLN A 554 -16.91 32.50 -19.63
N LYS A 555 -18.19 32.30 -19.94
CA LYS A 555 -19.16 31.61 -19.08
C LYS A 555 -18.90 30.09 -18.98
N GLU A 556 -18.40 29.46 -20.04
CA GLU A 556 -18.07 28.03 -20.05
C GLU A 556 -16.75 27.76 -19.32
N CYS A 557 -15.76 28.65 -19.48
CA CYS A 557 -14.54 28.63 -18.67
C CYS A 557 -14.83 28.80 -17.16
N MET A 558 -15.73 29.70 -16.79
CA MET A 558 -16.16 29.86 -15.38
C MET A 558 -16.93 28.65 -14.88
N LEU A 559 -17.75 28.02 -15.73
CA LEU A 559 -18.47 26.79 -15.39
C LEU A 559 -17.48 25.64 -15.13
N ILE A 560 -16.54 25.39 -16.05
CA ILE A 560 -15.46 24.40 -15.92
C ILE A 560 -14.69 24.61 -14.60
N ARG A 561 -14.30 25.86 -14.28
CA ARG A 561 -13.62 26.22 -13.02
C ARG A 561 -14.46 26.03 -11.76
N ALA A 562 -15.78 26.25 -11.82
CA ALA A 562 -16.68 26.04 -10.69
C ALA A 562 -17.00 24.55 -10.46
N MET A 563 -16.93 23.74 -11.51
CA MET A 563 -17.13 22.29 -11.47
C MET A 563 -15.91 21.55 -10.86
N THR A 564 -14.70 22.11 -10.97
CA THR A 564 -13.44 21.49 -10.54
C THR A 564 -12.76 22.29 -9.42
N LYS A 565 -12.60 21.70 -8.23
CA LYS A 565 -11.50 22.10 -7.32
C LYS A 565 -10.13 21.59 -7.80
N ALA A 566 -10.05 20.95 -8.97
CA ALA A 566 -8.85 20.30 -9.51
C ALA A 566 -8.47 20.76 -10.94
N LYS A 567 -7.26 20.36 -11.34
CA LYS A 567 -6.45 20.68 -12.52
C LYS A 567 -7.24 20.90 -13.84
N VAL A 568 -7.11 22.12 -14.39
CA VAL A 568 -7.39 22.41 -15.81
C VAL A 568 -6.03 22.61 -16.49
N LYS A 569 -5.69 21.79 -17.49
CA LYS A 569 -4.51 22.05 -18.33
C LYS A 569 -4.88 23.17 -19.30
N TYR A 570 -4.54 24.42 -18.97
CA TYR A 570 -4.84 25.60 -19.79
C TYR A 570 -3.72 26.65 -19.74
N ASN A 571 -3.44 27.29 -20.89
CA ASN A 571 -2.50 28.39 -21.05
C ASN A 571 -3.15 29.75 -20.87
N GLY A 572 -3.00 30.34 -19.68
CA GLY A 572 -3.30 31.75 -19.46
C GLY A 572 -2.81 32.25 -18.09
N ASN A 573 -1.81 33.14 -18.12
CA ASN A 573 -1.26 34.07 -17.11
C ASN A 573 -1.07 33.68 -15.62
N GLU A 574 -1.52 32.52 -15.16
CA GLU A 574 -1.15 31.93 -13.87
C GLU A 574 -0.60 30.52 -14.12
N CYS A 575 0.67 30.29 -13.81
CA CYS A 575 1.31 28.99 -14.04
C CYS A 575 0.97 28.06 -12.87
N VAL A 576 0.01 27.17 -13.07
CA VAL A 576 -0.49 26.26 -12.03
C VAL A 576 -0.37 24.81 -12.51
N ASN A 577 0.21 23.92 -11.69
CA ASN A 577 0.42 22.50 -12.01
C ASN A 577 1.06 22.28 -13.40
N VAL A 578 2.29 22.77 -13.56
CA VAL A 578 3.02 22.82 -14.83
C VAL A 578 3.67 21.46 -15.14
N TYR A 579 3.49 20.99 -16.38
CA TYR A 579 4.22 19.84 -16.91
C TYR A 579 4.96 20.24 -18.20
N ILE A 580 6.29 20.29 -18.10
CA ILE A 580 7.19 20.74 -19.18
C ILE A 580 7.69 19.52 -19.95
N THR A 581 7.39 19.54 -21.24
CA THR A 581 7.80 18.61 -22.30
C THR A 581 8.22 19.43 -23.51
N PRO A 582 8.90 18.87 -24.54
CA PRO A 582 9.25 19.62 -25.74
C PRO A 582 8.05 20.37 -26.36
N GLU A 583 6.87 19.75 -26.35
CA GLU A 583 5.63 20.30 -26.90
C GLU A 583 5.06 21.42 -26.04
N SER A 584 5.19 21.32 -24.71
CA SER A 584 4.60 22.29 -23.79
C SER A 584 5.53 23.44 -23.38
N LEU A 585 6.84 23.30 -23.59
CA LEU A 585 7.86 24.27 -23.23
C LEU A 585 7.59 25.71 -23.72
N PRO A 586 7.16 25.95 -24.99
CA PRO A 586 6.93 27.31 -25.49
C PRO A 586 5.87 28.10 -24.71
N TYR A 587 5.04 27.42 -23.92
CA TYR A 587 3.96 28.05 -23.19
C TYR A 587 4.32 28.52 -21.78
N TYR A 588 5.47 28.07 -21.24
CA TYR A 588 5.88 28.36 -19.86
C TYR A 588 7.07 29.34 -19.77
N THR A 589 7.49 29.92 -20.89
CA THR A 589 8.69 30.78 -20.98
C THR A 589 8.63 32.08 -20.17
N ASN A 590 7.43 32.47 -19.73
CA ASN A 590 7.20 33.70 -18.96
C ASN A 590 6.77 33.41 -17.51
N CYS A 591 6.78 32.15 -17.08
CA CYS A 591 6.42 31.78 -15.71
C CYS A 591 7.49 32.27 -14.73
N THR A 592 7.11 33.17 -13.83
CA THR A 592 7.98 33.62 -12.73
C THR A 592 7.66 32.93 -11.41
N HIS A 593 6.43 32.43 -11.28
CA HIS A 593 5.92 31.72 -10.12
C HIS A 593 5.02 30.58 -10.56
N ILE A 594 5.24 29.39 -10.01
CA ILE A 594 4.38 28.22 -10.21
C ILE A 594 3.73 27.85 -8.87
N THR A 595 2.44 27.53 -8.88
CA THR A 595 1.68 27.07 -7.69
C THR A 595 0.92 25.79 -8.03
N GLY A 596 0.50 25.00 -7.03
CA GLY A 596 -0.32 23.82 -7.30
C GLY A 596 -0.75 23.03 -6.07
N GLY A 597 -1.43 21.91 -6.30
CA GLY A 597 -2.10 21.09 -5.27
C GLY A 597 -1.29 19.89 -4.79
N ASP A 598 -1.94 18.99 -4.05
CA ASP A 598 -1.29 17.99 -3.19
C ASP A 598 -0.43 16.94 -3.93
N GLN A 599 -0.68 16.73 -5.23
CA GLN A 599 -0.04 15.69 -6.06
C GLN A 599 0.95 16.23 -7.12
N GLY A 600 1.58 17.38 -6.87
CA GLY A 600 2.76 17.86 -7.61
C GLY A 600 2.53 19.04 -8.55
N VAL A 601 3.53 19.93 -8.62
CA VAL A 601 3.37 21.32 -9.07
C VAL A 601 4.21 21.67 -10.28
N LEU A 602 5.44 21.18 -10.36
CA LEU A 602 6.31 21.33 -11.52
C LEU A 602 6.86 19.95 -11.90
N LYS A 603 6.46 19.43 -13.05
CA LYS A 603 7.03 18.22 -13.66
C LYS A 603 7.84 18.59 -14.90
N ILE A 604 8.99 17.98 -15.10
CA ILE A 604 9.84 18.20 -16.29
C ILE A 604 10.30 16.86 -16.82
N ALA A 605 9.95 16.54 -18.07
CA ALA A 605 10.32 15.27 -18.70
C ALA A 605 10.60 15.41 -20.20
N ASN A 606 11.34 14.44 -20.74
CA ASN A 606 11.65 14.30 -22.16
C ASN A 606 12.38 15.50 -22.79
N LEU A 607 13.08 16.30 -22.00
CA LEU A 607 13.90 17.40 -22.53
C LEU A 607 15.27 16.91 -23.00
N THR A 608 15.87 17.62 -23.95
CA THR A 608 17.22 17.36 -24.45
C THR A 608 18.02 18.67 -24.50
N ASP A 609 19.36 18.59 -24.43
CA ASP A 609 20.25 19.77 -24.48
C ASP A 609 20.14 20.58 -25.79
N SER A 610 19.52 20.01 -26.84
CA SER A 610 19.27 20.71 -28.11
C SER A 610 18.11 21.72 -28.04
N LEU A 611 17.24 21.64 -27.02
CA LEU A 611 16.10 22.53 -26.86
C LEU A 611 16.53 23.89 -26.27
N ASN A 612 15.85 24.95 -26.70
CA ASN A 612 16.03 26.27 -26.08
C ASN A 612 15.29 26.37 -24.75
N LEU A 613 15.98 26.06 -23.64
CA LEU A 613 15.42 26.10 -22.29
C LEU A 613 15.50 27.48 -21.60
N SER A 614 16.01 28.50 -22.29
CA SER A 614 16.24 29.84 -21.71
C SER A 614 14.98 30.50 -21.16
N GLY A 615 13.80 30.14 -21.67
CA GLY A 615 12.52 30.63 -21.14
C GLY A 615 12.27 30.25 -19.67
N LEU A 616 12.88 29.17 -19.17
CA LEU A 616 12.69 28.72 -17.79
C LEU A 616 13.50 29.54 -16.78
N LEU A 617 14.46 30.35 -17.23
CA LEU A 617 15.23 31.27 -16.39
C LEU A 617 14.37 32.35 -15.72
N SER A 618 13.15 32.58 -16.24
CA SER A 618 12.19 33.50 -15.62
C SER A 618 11.68 32.99 -14.26
N LEU A 619 11.75 31.67 -14.01
CA LEU A 619 11.16 31.03 -12.84
C LEU A 619 11.95 31.35 -11.57
N LYS A 620 11.26 31.94 -10.58
CA LYS A 620 11.85 32.32 -9.29
C LYS A 620 11.27 31.57 -8.10
N LYS A 621 10.04 31.08 -8.20
CA LYS A 621 9.31 30.52 -7.06
C LYS A 621 8.42 29.35 -7.45
N VAL A 622 8.54 28.23 -6.74
CA VAL A 622 7.65 27.08 -6.86
C VAL A 622 6.95 26.83 -5.52
N GLU A 623 5.62 26.87 -5.52
CA GLU A 623 4.78 26.49 -4.39
C GLU A 623 4.17 25.10 -4.60
N GLY A 624 4.97 24.07 -4.30
CA GLY A 624 4.60 22.66 -4.19
C GLY A 624 5.72 21.73 -4.68
N ASN A 625 5.39 20.50 -5.11
CA ASN A 625 6.43 19.50 -5.43
C ASN A 625 7.07 19.75 -6.81
N ILE A 626 8.36 19.42 -6.92
CA ILE A 626 9.13 19.41 -8.16
C ILE A 626 9.51 17.96 -8.52
N GLU A 627 9.25 17.53 -9.75
CA GLU A 627 9.66 16.22 -10.28
C GLU A 627 10.37 16.40 -11.62
N ILE A 628 11.59 15.87 -11.76
CA ILE A 628 12.41 15.99 -12.97
C ILE A 628 12.89 14.59 -13.35
N PHE A 629 12.36 14.07 -14.46
CA PHE A 629 12.58 12.67 -14.82
C PHE A 629 12.65 12.42 -16.31
N GLU A 630 13.35 11.36 -16.72
CA GLU A 630 13.42 10.91 -18.12
C GLU A 630 13.91 12.01 -19.08
N ASN A 631 14.85 12.86 -18.64
CA ASN A 631 15.46 13.88 -19.50
C ASN A 631 16.87 13.47 -19.96
N GLN A 632 17.25 13.95 -21.14
CA GLN A 632 18.59 13.87 -21.75
C GLN A 632 19.29 15.24 -21.69
N VAL A 633 19.10 15.95 -20.57
CA VAL A 633 19.76 17.24 -20.31
C VAL A 633 20.96 17.00 -19.39
N SER A 634 22.07 17.65 -19.67
CA SER A 634 23.29 17.49 -18.87
C SER A 634 23.33 18.36 -17.61
N ASN A 635 22.47 19.39 -17.54
CA ASN A 635 22.49 20.41 -16.48
C ASN A 635 21.10 21.04 -16.29
N LEU A 636 20.64 21.20 -15.03
CA LEU A 636 19.39 21.91 -14.70
C LEU A 636 19.55 23.42 -14.46
N SER A 637 20.66 24.03 -14.89
CA SER A 637 20.93 25.47 -14.75
C SER A 637 19.93 26.36 -15.50
N PHE A 638 19.05 25.81 -16.34
CA PHE A 638 17.89 26.55 -16.86
C PHE A 638 16.90 26.95 -15.74
N LEU A 639 17.04 26.39 -14.52
CA LEU A 639 16.36 26.80 -13.30
C LEU A 639 17.27 27.59 -12.34
N SER A 640 18.40 28.14 -12.80
CA SER A 640 19.39 28.79 -11.93
C SER A 640 18.87 30.00 -11.16
N ASN A 641 17.75 30.59 -11.58
CA ASN A 641 17.11 31.74 -10.93
C ASN A 641 16.02 31.34 -9.93
N LEU A 642 15.80 30.03 -9.70
CA LEU A 642 14.86 29.54 -8.70
C LEU A 642 15.37 29.92 -7.30
N GLU A 643 14.60 30.75 -6.58
CA GLU A 643 14.98 31.27 -5.27
C GLU A 643 14.25 30.58 -4.12
N ASN A 644 12.98 30.24 -4.33
CA ASN A 644 12.12 29.72 -3.27
C ASN A 644 11.36 28.49 -3.74
N VAL A 645 11.47 27.42 -2.97
CA VAL A 645 10.63 26.23 -3.12
C VAL A 645 9.91 26.01 -1.80
N SER A 646 8.58 25.99 -1.84
CA SER A 646 7.78 25.84 -0.62
C SER A 646 6.57 24.95 -0.84
N LYS A 647 6.06 24.30 0.21
CA LYS A 647 4.75 23.64 0.18
C LYS A 647 3.92 23.99 1.39
N ASP A 648 2.62 24.18 1.13
CA ASP A 648 1.63 24.68 2.07
C ASP A 648 0.61 23.63 2.52
N TYR A 649 0.83 22.34 2.26
CA TYR A 649 -0.09 21.25 2.64
C TYR A 649 0.70 19.96 2.99
N LEU A 650 0.12 19.10 3.83
CA LEU A 650 0.70 17.81 4.28
C LEU A 650 0.96 16.88 3.09
N SER A 651 2.14 16.26 3.01
CA SER A 651 2.49 15.34 1.93
C SER A 651 3.37 14.22 2.42
N ILE A 652 2.98 12.98 2.11
CA ILE A 652 3.73 11.75 2.40
C ILE A 652 4.79 11.40 1.32
N TYR A 653 5.02 12.28 0.35
CA TYR A 653 5.89 12.04 -0.83
C TYR A 653 7.08 13.01 -0.88
N ASN A 654 8.11 12.67 -1.67
CA ASN A 654 9.25 13.54 -1.95
C ASN A 654 8.78 14.90 -2.51
N LEU A 655 9.20 16.00 -1.87
CA LEU A 655 8.86 17.36 -2.30
C LEU A 655 9.70 17.81 -3.50
N THR A 656 10.92 17.29 -3.63
CA THR A 656 11.71 17.36 -4.86
C THR A 656 12.23 15.98 -5.22
N HIS A 657 11.93 15.51 -6.43
CA HIS A 657 12.34 14.20 -6.92
C HIS A 657 13.03 14.32 -8.29
N ILE A 658 14.30 13.92 -8.38
CA ILE A 658 15.09 14.02 -9.61
C ILE A 658 15.64 12.62 -9.93
N HIS A 659 15.10 11.97 -10.96
CA HIS A 659 15.45 10.58 -11.24
C HIS A 659 15.42 10.19 -12.72
N ASN A 660 16.08 9.10 -13.10
CA ASN A 660 16.08 8.60 -14.47
C ASN A 660 16.55 9.64 -15.51
N ASN A 661 17.51 10.51 -15.19
CA ASN A 661 18.09 11.47 -16.15
C ASN A 661 19.52 11.04 -16.50
N PRO A 662 19.73 10.18 -17.51
CA PRO A 662 21.01 9.49 -17.75
C PRO A 662 22.18 10.43 -18.06
N ASP A 663 21.91 11.61 -18.62
CA ASP A 663 22.95 12.59 -18.99
C ASP A 663 23.20 13.65 -17.92
N LEU A 664 22.35 13.71 -16.88
CA LEU A 664 22.34 14.79 -15.91
C LEU A 664 23.56 14.75 -14.97
N LYS A 665 24.46 15.73 -15.11
CA LYS A 665 25.71 15.85 -14.33
C LYS A 665 25.70 16.97 -13.30
N ARG A 666 24.85 17.99 -13.46
CA ARG A 666 24.83 19.18 -12.58
C ARG A 666 23.41 19.62 -12.22
N LEU A 667 23.19 19.90 -10.92
CA LEU A 667 21.92 20.45 -10.41
C LEU A 667 21.76 21.93 -10.81
N GLY A 668 22.74 22.79 -10.57
CA GLY A 668 22.73 24.18 -11.07
C GLY A 668 21.69 25.08 -10.38
N TRP A 669 21.32 24.79 -9.13
CA TRP A 669 20.29 25.50 -8.35
C TRP A 669 20.91 26.52 -7.37
N ASP A 670 21.86 27.32 -7.87
CA ASP A 670 22.68 28.21 -7.04
C ASP A 670 21.91 29.32 -6.30
N SER A 671 20.74 29.72 -6.81
CA SER A 671 19.96 30.85 -6.28
C SER A 671 18.98 30.47 -5.19
N ILE A 672 18.83 29.18 -4.86
CA ILE A 672 17.90 28.75 -3.83
C ILE A 672 18.30 29.35 -2.49
N LYS A 673 17.36 30.06 -1.88
CA LYS A 673 17.46 30.67 -0.54
C LYS A 673 16.63 29.92 0.47
N LYS A 674 15.48 29.38 0.04
CA LYS A 674 14.49 28.81 0.94
C LYS A 674 13.87 27.54 0.36
N MET A 675 13.93 26.45 1.13
CA MET A 675 13.25 25.19 0.90
C MET A 675 12.44 24.85 2.15
N VAL A 676 11.13 25.08 2.14
CA VAL A 676 10.29 24.94 3.35
C VAL A 676 9.00 24.18 3.11
N SER A 677 8.59 23.39 4.09
CA SER A 677 7.24 22.86 4.18
C SER A 677 6.56 23.47 5.41
N LYS A 678 5.29 23.90 5.27
CA LYS A 678 4.53 24.51 6.37
C LYS A 678 4.08 23.51 7.43
N PHE A 679 3.96 22.24 7.07
CA PHE A 679 3.36 21.21 7.90
C PHE A 679 4.32 20.05 8.23
N ASP A 680 5.50 19.99 7.59
CA ASP A 680 6.47 18.90 7.75
C ASP A 680 7.90 19.35 7.37
N ILE A 681 8.87 18.43 7.34
CA ILE A 681 10.24 18.62 6.86
C ILE A 681 10.27 18.66 5.32
N TYR A 682 11.13 19.48 4.71
CA TYR A 682 11.27 19.53 3.25
C TYR A 682 12.05 18.30 2.75
N THR A 683 11.46 17.47 1.88
CA THR A 683 12.06 16.18 1.46
C THR A 683 12.64 16.22 0.04
N VAL A 684 13.82 15.63 -0.16
CA VAL A 684 14.53 15.54 -1.45
C VAL A 684 14.94 14.08 -1.74
N SER A 685 14.76 13.66 -2.99
CA SER A 685 15.23 12.37 -3.51
C SER A 685 15.88 12.55 -4.88
N ILE A 686 17.14 12.11 -5.02
CA ILE A 686 17.94 12.22 -6.24
C ILE A 686 18.66 10.89 -6.50
N HIS A 687 18.28 10.14 -7.53
CA HIS A 687 18.85 8.82 -7.84
C HIS A 687 18.69 8.46 -9.32
N ASP A 688 19.35 7.42 -9.82
CA ASP A 688 19.24 6.98 -11.23
C ASP A 688 19.57 8.09 -12.25
N ASN A 689 20.50 8.99 -11.92
CA ASN A 689 21.02 10.02 -12.81
C ASN A 689 22.41 9.63 -13.33
N HIS A 690 23.10 10.49 -14.09
CA HIS A 690 24.45 10.18 -14.56
C HIS A 690 25.38 9.85 -13.38
N PRO A 691 26.27 8.82 -13.47
CA PRO A 691 27.23 8.47 -12.40
C PRO A 691 28.21 9.57 -11.96
N ASP A 692 28.25 10.69 -12.68
CA ASP A 692 29.10 11.86 -12.41
C ASP A 692 28.27 13.05 -11.93
N PHE A 693 26.98 12.83 -11.63
CA PHE A 693 26.13 13.82 -11.01
C PHE A 693 26.77 14.31 -9.72
N CYS A 694 26.95 15.62 -9.61
CA CYS A 694 27.59 16.24 -8.46
C CYS A 694 26.84 17.47 -7.95
N LEU A 695 26.88 17.64 -6.63
CA LEU A 695 26.45 18.83 -5.91
C LEU A 695 27.66 19.72 -5.60
N THR A 696 27.52 21.02 -5.80
CA THR A 696 28.51 22.00 -5.33
C THR A 696 28.47 22.10 -3.81
N THR A 697 29.55 22.63 -3.24
CA THR A 697 29.59 23.01 -1.83
C THR A 697 28.45 23.97 -1.45
N ARG A 698 28.05 24.86 -2.36
CA ARG A 698 26.96 25.80 -2.15
C ARG A 698 25.60 25.10 -2.10
N GLU A 699 25.32 24.20 -3.02
CA GLU A 699 24.06 23.43 -3.05
C GLU A 699 23.92 22.54 -1.81
N LEU A 700 24.98 21.83 -1.42
CA LEU A 700 24.98 21.01 -0.20
C LEU A 700 24.83 21.86 1.07
N GLN A 701 25.48 23.03 1.12
CA GLN A 701 25.28 24.00 2.21
C GLN A 701 23.83 24.47 2.27
N THR A 702 23.20 24.77 1.13
CA THR A 702 21.78 25.17 1.08
C THR A 702 20.86 24.08 1.62
N PHE A 703 21.10 22.81 1.31
CA PHE A 703 20.32 21.69 1.88
C PHE A 703 20.46 21.61 3.40
N ALA A 704 21.69 21.75 3.92
CA ALA A 704 21.94 21.75 5.36
C ALA A 704 21.30 22.96 6.07
N GLU A 705 21.35 24.15 5.46
CA GLU A 705 20.76 25.38 6.01
C GLU A 705 19.23 25.39 6.02
N ASN A 706 18.59 24.60 5.15
CA ASN A 706 17.14 24.47 5.08
C ASN A 706 16.57 23.23 5.80
N ASP A 707 17.39 22.50 6.57
CA ASP A 707 17.00 21.28 7.29
C ASP A 707 16.30 20.26 6.36
N VAL A 708 16.82 20.11 5.14
CA VAL A 708 16.24 19.21 4.14
C VAL A 708 16.40 17.76 4.59
N TYR A 709 15.31 17.00 4.54
CA TYR A 709 15.31 15.55 4.68
C TYR A 709 15.67 14.91 3.33
N VAL A 710 16.67 14.04 3.32
CA VAL A 710 17.07 13.31 2.11
C VAL A 710 16.66 11.85 2.24
N TYR A 711 15.84 11.36 1.30
CA TYR A 711 15.40 9.96 1.25
C TYR A 711 16.38 9.07 0.47
N ASN A 712 16.77 9.49 -0.73
CA ASN A 712 17.79 8.84 -1.55
C ASN A 712 18.66 9.91 -2.20
N LEU A 713 19.98 9.73 -2.20
CA LEU A 713 20.93 10.71 -2.77
C LEU A 713 22.13 10.01 -3.38
N GLU A 714 22.11 9.88 -4.69
CA GLU A 714 23.24 9.42 -5.51
C GLU A 714 23.93 10.63 -6.12
N ALA A 715 24.84 11.25 -5.36
CA ALA A 715 25.60 12.41 -5.81
C ALA A 715 27.04 12.41 -5.28
N LYS A 716 27.95 13.00 -6.05
CA LYS A 716 29.31 13.35 -5.62
C LYS A 716 29.40 14.82 -5.24
N LEU A 717 30.47 15.22 -4.56
CA LEU A 717 30.78 16.65 -4.44
C LEU A 717 31.55 17.10 -5.69
N CYS A 718 31.19 18.25 -6.25
CA CYS A 718 31.89 18.79 -7.41
C CYS A 718 33.30 19.25 -7.04
N ALA A 719 34.24 19.13 -7.99
CA ALA A 719 35.64 19.54 -7.81
C ALA A 719 35.85 21.07 -7.84
N ASP A 720 34.78 21.85 -8.00
CA ASP A 720 34.83 23.31 -8.10
C ASP A 720 35.22 23.93 -6.75
N LEU A 721 36.37 24.62 -6.71
CA LEU A 721 36.88 25.32 -5.53
C LEU A 721 36.53 26.82 -5.49
N GLU A 722 35.81 27.29 -6.51
CA GLU A 722 35.39 28.69 -6.65
C GLU A 722 33.96 28.89 -6.12
N ARG A 723 33.75 29.98 -5.37
CA ARG A 723 32.42 30.38 -4.90
C ARG A 723 32.10 31.82 -5.30
N LYS A 724 30.83 32.05 -5.63
CA LYS A 724 30.30 33.37 -6.01
C LYS A 724 30.33 34.39 -4.86
N ASP A 725 30.31 33.92 -3.61
CA ASP A 725 30.41 34.75 -2.41
C ASP A 725 31.86 35.12 -2.02
N GLY A 726 32.85 34.59 -2.74
CA GLY A 726 34.27 34.85 -2.51
C GLY A 726 34.88 34.07 -1.34
N GLU A 727 34.13 33.18 -0.68
CA GLU A 727 34.67 32.34 0.39
C GLU A 727 35.59 31.25 -0.17
N LYS A 728 36.73 31.02 0.50
CA LYS A 728 37.76 30.10 0.00
C LYS A 728 37.46 28.65 0.37
N ILE A 729 37.39 27.78 -0.65
CA ILE A 729 37.31 26.32 -0.50
C ILE A 729 38.70 25.70 -0.62
N CYS A 730 38.98 24.72 0.24
CA CYS A 730 40.20 23.93 0.21
C CYS A 730 39.91 22.44 0.33
N ASN A 731 40.64 21.62 -0.41
CA ASN A 731 40.67 20.19 -0.16
C ASN A 731 41.54 19.91 1.07
N PHE A 732 41.02 19.13 1.99
CA PHE A 732 41.75 18.73 3.17
C PHE A 732 42.72 17.59 2.83
N VAL A 733 43.99 17.75 3.19
CA VAL A 733 45.02 16.72 3.08
C VAL A 733 45.53 16.39 4.48
N ASP A 734 46.10 17.38 5.15
CA ASP A 734 46.49 17.31 6.55
C ASP A 734 46.51 18.71 7.19
N LEU A 735 46.66 18.77 8.52
CA LEU A 735 46.72 20.04 9.25
C LEU A 735 47.99 20.85 8.95
N THR A 736 49.11 20.20 8.64
CA THR A 736 50.38 20.89 8.38
C THR A 736 50.35 21.68 7.08
N SER A 737 49.65 21.19 6.06
CA SER A 737 49.49 21.83 4.76
C SER A 737 48.26 22.73 4.66
N LEU A 738 47.39 22.75 5.67
CA LEU A 738 46.17 23.56 5.65
C LEU A 738 46.49 25.06 5.54
N ASP A 739 45.92 25.70 4.52
CA ASP A 739 46.00 27.15 4.30
C ASP A 739 45.07 27.89 5.28
N LEU A 740 45.64 28.84 6.01
CA LEU A 740 44.93 29.62 7.04
C LEU A 740 43.81 30.49 6.49
N LYS A 741 43.77 30.76 5.17
CA LYS A 741 42.70 31.51 4.52
C LYS A 741 41.50 30.65 4.13
N CYS A 742 41.59 29.32 4.25
CA CYS A 742 40.46 28.44 3.98
C CYS A 742 39.33 28.74 4.97
N GLN A 743 38.10 28.75 4.46
CA GLN A 743 36.88 28.89 5.26
C GLN A 743 36.02 27.62 5.13
N HIS A 744 36.09 26.98 3.95
CA HIS A 744 35.43 25.72 3.67
C HIS A 744 36.44 24.62 3.42
N LEU A 745 36.21 23.45 4.01
CA LEU A 745 36.99 22.25 3.75
C LEU A 745 36.16 21.18 3.06
N ILE A 746 36.77 20.52 2.08
CA ILE A 746 36.26 19.28 1.48
C ILE A 746 37.16 18.15 1.94
N GLY A 747 36.61 17.14 2.59
CA GLY A 747 37.33 15.96 3.04
C GLY A 747 37.10 15.60 4.51
N GLU A 748 37.73 14.51 4.94
CA GLU A 748 37.64 13.97 6.30
C GLU A 748 38.75 14.52 7.19
N VAL A 749 38.38 15.22 8.26
CA VAL A 749 39.31 15.87 9.19
C VAL A 749 39.54 14.96 10.40
N ASN A 750 40.75 14.42 10.54
CA ASN A 750 41.12 13.57 11.67
C ASN A 750 42.19 14.25 12.55
N ILE A 751 41.88 14.43 13.83
CA ILE A 751 42.76 15.04 14.84
C ILE A 751 43.11 13.98 15.88
N ASN A 752 44.40 13.73 16.07
CA ASN A 752 44.94 12.72 16.98
C ASN A 752 46.22 13.20 17.69
N ASN A 753 46.82 12.34 18.51
CA ASN A 753 48.08 12.64 19.22
C ASN A 753 49.27 12.99 18.31
N GLU A 754 49.25 12.59 17.03
CA GLU A 754 50.32 12.90 16.09
C GLU A 754 50.22 14.33 15.54
N ASN A 755 49.01 14.92 15.52
CA ASN A 755 48.76 16.19 14.85
C ASN A 755 48.01 17.25 15.70
N GLU A 756 47.65 16.95 16.95
CA GLU A 756 46.86 17.83 17.81
C GLU A 756 47.49 19.22 18.03
N ASP A 757 48.82 19.32 17.96
CA ASP A 757 49.56 20.58 18.08
C ASP A 757 49.28 21.57 16.92
N TYR A 758 48.70 21.09 15.79
CA TYR A 758 48.33 21.90 14.63
C TYR A 758 46.82 22.19 14.54
N SER A 759 46.02 21.72 15.51
CA SER A 759 44.55 21.87 15.51
C SER A 759 44.08 23.33 15.39
N TRP A 760 44.84 24.28 15.92
CA TRP A 760 44.57 25.72 15.85
C TRP A 760 44.39 26.25 14.41
N LYS A 761 44.93 25.58 13.39
CA LYS A 761 44.75 25.98 11.99
C LYS A 761 43.32 25.85 11.49
N LEU A 762 42.48 25.08 12.18
CA LEU A 762 41.06 24.95 11.88
C LEU A 762 40.24 26.15 12.37
N GLU A 763 40.85 27.11 13.08
CA GLU A 763 40.14 28.24 13.68
C GLU A 763 39.39 29.10 12.66
N ASN A 764 39.85 29.22 11.42
CA ASN A 764 39.16 29.98 10.37
C ASN A 764 38.08 29.17 9.62
N ILE A 765 37.98 27.86 9.87
CA ILE A 765 37.04 26.98 9.17
C ILE A 765 35.63 27.19 9.72
N THR A 766 34.71 27.47 8.80
CA THR A 766 33.28 27.62 9.10
C THR A 766 32.47 26.43 8.64
N ASN A 767 32.90 25.72 7.60
CA ASN A 767 32.14 24.63 7.00
C ASN A 767 33.06 23.47 6.63
N ILE A 768 32.64 22.25 6.97
CA ILE A 768 33.31 21.02 6.55
C ILE A 768 32.34 20.20 5.72
N TYR A 769 32.72 19.89 4.48
CA TYR A 769 32.01 19.00 3.57
C TYR A 769 32.67 17.61 3.64
N GLY A 770 32.23 16.81 4.60
CA GLY A 770 32.86 15.56 5.04
C GLY A 770 32.56 15.30 6.52
N SER A 771 33.55 14.75 7.24
CA SER A 771 33.46 14.44 8.66
C SER A 771 34.60 15.08 9.47
N ILE A 772 34.42 15.19 10.77
CA ILE A 772 35.46 15.58 11.72
C ILE A 772 35.52 14.61 12.90
N VAL A 773 36.71 14.04 13.12
CA VAL A 773 36.99 13.05 14.15
C VAL A 773 38.13 13.58 15.02
N VAL A 774 37.87 13.75 16.32
CA VAL A 774 38.87 14.12 17.33
C VAL A 774 39.07 12.93 18.24
N GLN A 775 40.19 12.23 18.11
CA GLN A 775 40.39 10.98 18.82
C GLN A 775 41.81 10.72 19.30
N TYR A 776 41.93 10.03 20.44
CA TYR A 776 43.22 9.62 21.00
C TYR A 776 44.21 10.77 21.22
N THR A 777 43.71 11.99 21.45
CA THR A 777 44.57 13.16 21.73
C THR A 777 45.12 13.11 23.16
N GLU A 778 46.36 13.54 23.34
CA GLU A 778 47.04 13.47 24.64
C GLU A 778 47.01 14.81 25.41
N LYS A 779 46.90 15.95 24.70
CA LYS A 779 47.06 17.29 25.27
C LYS A 779 45.81 18.16 25.17
N LEU A 780 44.91 17.91 24.21
CA LEU A 780 43.71 18.75 24.04
C LEU A 780 42.81 18.73 25.29
N THR A 781 42.49 19.93 25.78
CA THR A 781 41.58 20.14 26.92
C THR A 781 40.17 20.58 26.52
N ASP A 782 40.05 21.17 25.32
CA ASP A 782 38.80 21.68 24.76
C ASP A 782 38.82 21.67 23.22
N LEU A 783 37.70 22.09 22.61
CA LEU A 783 37.52 22.19 21.15
C LEU A 783 37.49 23.63 20.64
N ASN A 784 38.11 24.59 21.33
CA ASN A 784 38.03 26.02 20.96
C ASN A 784 38.62 26.33 19.58
N PHE A 785 39.50 25.49 19.04
CA PHE A 785 39.99 25.60 17.68
C PHE A 785 38.88 25.39 16.61
N LEU A 786 37.69 24.87 17.00
CA LEU A 786 36.49 24.78 16.15
C LEU A 786 35.46 25.88 16.46
N ARG A 787 35.83 26.93 17.19
CA ARG A 787 34.86 27.95 17.63
C ARG A 787 34.08 28.61 16.51
N ASN A 788 34.62 28.67 15.29
CA ASN A 788 33.97 29.29 14.12
C ASN A 788 33.19 28.30 13.26
N LEU A 789 33.21 27.01 13.58
CA LEU A 789 32.50 25.97 12.84
C LEU A 789 30.99 26.20 12.91
N ARG A 790 30.35 26.30 11.75
CA ARG A 790 28.93 26.60 11.57
C ARG A 790 28.12 25.40 11.09
N ALA A 791 28.74 24.55 10.27
CA ALA A 791 28.09 23.37 9.69
C ALA A 791 29.11 22.28 9.34
N VAL A 792 28.67 21.03 9.47
CA VAL A 792 29.35 19.84 8.93
C VAL A 792 28.33 19.10 8.07
N ALA A 793 28.63 18.88 6.79
CA ALA A 793 27.72 18.24 5.85
C ALA A 793 28.43 17.14 5.08
N SER A 794 27.92 15.92 5.14
CA SER A 794 28.48 14.76 4.46
C SER A 794 27.50 14.24 3.41
N LEU A 795 28.01 13.66 2.32
CA LEU A 795 27.20 12.87 1.38
C LEU A 795 27.18 11.38 1.76
N ASN A 796 27.98 10.97 2.76
CA ASN A 796 28.02 9.59 3.24
C ASN A 796 26.86 9.34 4.24
N TYR A 797 25.69 8.99 3.71
CA TYR A 797 24.44 8.88 4.48
C TYR A 797 24.42 7.69 5.47
N ASP A 798 24.97 6.55 5.07
CA ASP A 798 25.05 5.33 5.88
C ASP A 798 26.37 5.24 6.70
N GLY A 799 27.18 6.28 6.62
CA GLY A 799 28.46 6.39 7.32
C GLY A 799 28.33 6.59 8.82
N PRO A 800 29.47 6.58 9.54
CA PRO A 800 29.49 6.93 10.95
C PRO A 800 29.10 8.40 11.17
N PRO A 801 28.77 8.79 12.42
CA PRO A 801 28.54 10.19 12.80
C PRO A 801 29.55 11.16 12.18
N SER A 802 29.07 12.25 11.59
CA SER A 802 29.93 13.25 10.92
C SER A 802 30.78 14.04 11.91
N ILE A 803 30.42 14.04 13.20
CA ILE A 803 31.22 14.63 14.28
C ILE A 803 31.43 13.56 15.35
N GLN A 804 32.69 13.22 15.59
CA GLN A 804 33.11 12.22 16.57
C GLN A 804 34.19 12.76 17.49
N ILE A 805 34.04 12.55 18.80
CA ILE A 805 34.99 13.01 19.82
C ILE A 805 35.27 11.86 20.78
N ASN A 806 36.32 11.08 20.50
CA ASN A 806 36.48 9.74 21.04
C ASN A 806 37.82 9.51 21.75
N HIS A 807 37.83 8.93 22.94
CA HIS A 807 39.06 8.45 23.60
C HIS A 807 40.16 9.50 23.83
N ASN A 808 39.80 10.75 24.06
CA ASN A 808 40.77 11.81 24.34
C ASN A 808 41.16 11.83 25.83
N ARG A 809 42.47 11.97 26.11
CA ARG A 809 43.03 11.79 27.45
C ARG A 809 42.77 12.98 28.38
N MET A 810 42.94 14.21 27.88
CA MET A 810 42.86 15.43 28.68
C MET A 810 41.63 16.29 28.39
N LEU A 811 40.73 15.85 27.49
CA LEU A 811 39.59 16.63 27.02
C LEU A 811 38.52 16.76 28.10
N GLN A 812 38.30 17.98 28.59
CA GLN A 812 37.39 18.27 29.70
C GLN A 812 36.07 18.89 29.25
N THR A 813 36.10 19.67 28.17
CA THR A 813 34.91 20.41 27.70
C THR A 813 34.75 20.29 26.20
N VAL A 814 33.50 20.24 25.75
CA VAL A 814 33.15 20.22 24.34
C VAL A 814 32.15 21.35 24.08
N THR A 815 32.54 22.30 23.24
CA THR A 815 31.64 23.38 22.80
C THR A 815 31.89 23.67 21.34
N LEU A 816 30.81 23.96 20.60
CA LEU A 816 30.84 24.38 19.20
C LEU A 816 29.98 25.65 19.06
N PRO A 817 30.45 26.81 19.55
CA PRO A 817 29.61 27.98 19.85
C PRO A 817 28.90 28.59 18.64
N ASN A 818 29.47 28.44 17.43
CA ASN A 818 28.91 29.04 16.22
C ASN A 818 28.17 28.03 15.32
N MET A 819 27.91 26.81 15.77
CA MET A 819 27.11 25.84 15.01
C MET A 819 25.71 26.40 14.77
N LYS A 820 25.34 26.55 13.51
CA LYS A 820 24.05 27.15 13.10
C LYS A 820 23.01 26.09 12.75
N VAL A 821 23.47 24.95 12.26
CA VAL A 821 22.68 23.84 11.74
C VAL A 821 23.22 22.53 12.31
N PRO A 822 22.38 21.50 12.48
CA PRO A 822 22.86 20.17 12.85
C PRO A 822 23.81 19.60 11.77
N PRO A 823 24.64 18.60 12.11
CA PRO A 823 25.38 17.86 11.10
C PRO A 823 24.41 17.26 10.08
N PHE A 824 24.70 17.46 8.79
CA PHE A 824 23.87 16.99 7.69
C PHE A 824 24.47 15.72 7.07
N PRO A 825 23.67 14.70 6.73
CA PRO A 825 22.21 14.59 6.92
C PRO A 825 21.84 14.24 8.37
N LYS A 826 20.60 14.53 8.77
CA LYS A 826 20.10 14.51 10.17
C LYS A 826 19.99 13.11 10.80
N PHE A 827 20.07 12.03 10.02
CA PHE A 827 19.92 10.64 10.49
C PHE A 827 21.19 10.12 11.17
N LYS A 828 21.64 8.87 10.92
CA LYS A 828 22.78 8.24 11.63
C LYS A 828 24.04 9.11 11.66
N SER A 829 24.33 9.83 10.57
CA SER A 829 25.42 10.81 10.45
C SER A 829 25.19 12.14 11.19
N GLY A 830 23.93 12.47 11.48
CA GLY A 830 23.47 13.71 12.10
C GLY A 830 23.54 13.72 13.62
N VAL A 831 23.80 12.56 14.23
CA VAL A 831 24.12 12.41 15.66
C VAL A 831 25.57 12.86 15.90
N ILE A 832 25.82 13.55 17.01
CA ILE A 832 27.19 13.81 17.49
C ILE A 832 27.57 12.71 18.49
N GLU A 833 28.65 12.00 18.21
CA GLU A 833 29.14 10.94 19.09
C GLU A 833 30.32 11.40 19.95
N ILE A 834 30.19 11.17 21.25
CA ILE A 834 31.22 11.49 22.24
C ILE A 834 31.41 10.25 23.12
N ASN A 835 32.51 9.54 22.96
CA ASN A 835 32.68 8.23 23.62
C ASN A 835 34.10 8.02 24.18
N GLY A 836 34.20 7.40 25.36
CA GLY A 836 35.45 6.85 25.89
C GLY A 836 36.52 7.89 26.27
N ASN A 837 36.17 9.18 26.34
CA ASN A 837 37.08 10.23 26.84
C ASN A 837 37.40 10.01 28.32
N SER A 838 38.66 10.22 28.72
CA SER A 838 39.15 9.87 30.07
C SER A 838 38.59 10.77 31.17
N MET A 839 38.34 12.04 30.85
CA MET A 839 37.69 12.98 31.75
C MET A 839 36.17 12.96 31.54
N GLU A 840 35.39 13.13 32.61
CA GLU A 840 33.93 13.26 32.51
C GLU A 840 33.56 14.60 31.84
N ILE A 841 33.05 14.54 30.61
CA ILE A 841 32.66 15.72 29.82
C ILE A 841 31.28 16.24 30.28
N PHE A 842 30.30 15.35 30.38
CA PHE A 842 28.96 15.69 30.88
C PHE A 842 28.70 14.96 32.18
N LYS A 843 28.58 15.73 33.27
CA LYS A 843 28.25 15.21 34.60
C LYS A 843 26.74 15.14 34.83
N TYR A 844 26.00 16.12 34.34
CA TYR A 844 24.55 16.21 34.54
C TYR A 844 23.80 16.29 33.22
N LEU A 845 22.52 15.86 33.25
CA LEU A 845 21.57 15.97 32.15
C LEU A 845 21.59 17.35 31.49
N LYS A 846 21.61 18.41 32.30
CA LYS A 846 21.58 19.81 31.83
C LYS A 846 22.75 20.15 30.90
N ASP A 847 23.95 19.66 31.18
CA ASP A 847 25.16 20.01 30.43
C ASP A 847 25.12 19.39 29.03
N CYS A 848 24.69 18.12 28.97
CA CYS A 848 24.50 17.39 27.72
C CYS A 848 23.37 18.00 26.88
N LEU A 849 22.23 18.33 27.50
CA LEU A 849 21.11 19.00 26.81
C LEU A 849 21.50 20.42 26.33
N LEU A 850 22.34 21.15 27.06
CA LEU A 850 22.83 22.45 26.62
C LEU A 850 23.65 22.32 25.32
N PHE A 851 24.53 21.31 25.27
CA PHE A 851 25.30 21.01 24.06
C PHE A 851 24.40 20.55 22.89
N GLN A 852 23.38 19.73 23.15
CA GLN A 852 22.37 19.37 22.15
C GLN A 852 21.64 20.61 21.59
N THR A 853 21.18 21.50 22.47
CA THR A 853 20.50 22.75 22.06
C THR A 853 21.42 23.66 21.25
N GLN A 854 22.69 23.77 21.67
CA GLN A 854 23.69 24.58 20.98
C GLN A 854 23.99 24.06 19.57
N THR A 855 24.05 22.74 19.39
CA THR A 855 24.38 22.11 18.12
C THR A 855 23.16 21.75 17.29
N LYS A 856 21.96 21.88 17.86
CA LYS A 856 20.66 21.44 17.29
C LYS A 856 20.63 19.97 16.89
N SER A 857 21.46 19.14 17.54
CA SER A 857 21.69 17.74 17.16
C SER A 857 21.53 16.80 18.36
N SER A 858 21.14 15.56 18.06
CA SER A 858 21.15 14.46 19.03
C SER A 858 22.58 14.10 19.42
N VAL A 859 22.80 13.91 20.72
CA VAL A 859 24.14 13.56 21.25
C VAL A 859 24.10 12.16 21.85
N LYS A 860 25.01 11.31 21.37
CA LYS A 860 25.27 9.99 21.92
C LYS A 860 26.53 10.05 22.76
N TYR A 861 26.34 10.14 24.08
CA TYR A 861 27.42 10.23 25.05
C TYR A 861 27.66 8.89 25.74
N ASN A 862 28.85 8.32 25.58
CA ASN A 862 29.24 7.00 26.10
C ASN A 862 28.20 5.90 25.79
N GLY A 863 27.73 5.89 24.54
CA GLY A 863 26.75 4.91 24.06
C GLY A 863 25.29 5.20 24.44
N LYS A 864 24.99 6.29 25.16
CA LYS A 864 23.64 6.60 25.66
C LYS A 864 23.19 7.99 25.23
N SER A 865 21.87 8.21 25.18
CA SER A 865 21.29 9.54 24.98
C SER A 865 21.42 10.40 26.25
N CYS A 866 21.44 11.73 26.10
CA CYS A 866 21.57 12.66 27.23
C CYS A 866 20.51 12.43 28.33
N LYS A 867 19.29 12.01 27.96
CA LYS A 867 18.17 11.71 28.90
C LYS A 867 18.51 10.64 29.95
N LYS A 868 19.56 9.83 29.74
CA LYS A 868 20.02 8.79 30.68
C LYS A 868 21.02 9.31 31.74
N LEU A 869 21.44 10.58 31.66
CA LEU A 869 22.31 11.21 32.65
C LEU A 869 21.54 11.63 33.91
N PRO A 870 22.21 11.70 35.09
CA PRO A 870 21.55 12.11 36.31
C PRO A 870 21.13 13.58 36.27
N VAL A 871 19.98 13.88 36.90
CA VAL A 871 19.53 15.25 37.16
C VAL A 871 20.39 15.84 38.29
N ALA A 872 20.84 17.09 38.13
CA ALA A 872 21.64 17.76 39.15
C ALA A 872 20.90 17.84 40.51
N PRO A 873 21.54 17.50 41.65
CA PRO A 873 20.90 17.60 42.96
C PRO A 873 20.54 19.06 43.29
N GLY A 874 19.26 19.32 43.60
CA GLY A 874 18.80 20.57 44.20
C GLY A 874 18.41 21.68 43.21
N LYS A 875 17.29 21.50 42.50
CA LYS A 875 16.28 22.53 42.15
C LYS A 875 15.06 21.87 41.53
N GLN A 876 13.86 22.21 42.04
CA GLN A 876 12.57 21.68 41.56
C GLN A 876 12.37 21.93 40.05
N PRO A 877 11.61 21.08 39.33
CA PRO A 877 11.31 21.32 37.93
C PRO A 877 10.40 22.55 37.79
N VAL A 878 10.82 23.49 36.95
CA VAL A 878 9.94 24.47 36.33
C VAL A 878 9.01 23.68 35.40
N LYS A 879 7.70 23.94 35.50
CA LYS A 879 6.72 23.46 34.53
C LYS A 879 7.08 24.05 33.17
N ASP A 880 7.32 23.19 32.18
CA ASP A 880 7.16 23.60 30.79
C ASP A 880 6.53 22.48 29.95
N THR A 881 5.81 23.01 28.96
CA THR A 881 4.86 22.51 27.98
C THR A 881 5.28 21.31 27.12
N ASP A 882 4.26 20.64 26.63
CA ASP A 882 4.22 19.52 25.69
C ASP A 882 5.24 19.61 24.54
N TYR A 883 6.03 18.55 24.36
CA TYR A 883 6.60 18.12 23.07
C TYR A 883 6.66 16.59 23.06
N GLU A 884 5.98 15.99 22.08
CA GLU A 884 5.91 14.55 21.84
C GLU A 884 7.25 14.02 21.30
N ASP A 885 7.68 12.86 21.80
CA ASP A 885 8.91 12.16 21.39
C ASP A 885 8.63 11.21 20.20
N GLU A 886 9.43 11.31 19.14
CA GLU A 886 9.57 10.30 18.08
C GLU A 886 10.43 9.11 18.55
N TYR A 887 10.11 7.93 18.01
CA TYR A 887 10.54 6.59 18.42
C TYR A 887 12.05 6.30 18.19
N GLU A 888 12.77 5.83 19.22
CA GLU A 888 14.05 5.12 19.08
C GLU A 888 13.79 3.63 18.74
N VAL A 889 14.34 3.14 17.62
CA VAL A 889 14.40 1.72 17.24
C VAL A 889 15.86 1.25 17.25
N GLU A 890 16.18 0.25 18.07
CA GLU A 890 17.46 -0.49 18.01
C GLU A 890 17.39 -1.65 16.99
N PRO A 891 18.50 -2.02 16.32
CA PRO A 891 18.48 -2.83 15.11
C PRO A 891 18.51 -4.33 15.40
N SER A 892 17.58 -5.07 14.80
CA SER A 892 17.78 -6.47 14.43
C SER A 892 17.36 -6.64 12.97
N GLY A 893 18.19 -7.37 12.21
CA GLY A 893 18.25 -7.31 10.75
C GLY A 893 17.04 -7.89 10.00
N ASN A 894 17.08 -7.58 8.69
CA ASN A 894 16.18 -7.93 7.59
C ASN A 894 15.03 -6.94 7.33
N LEU A 895 15.27 -6.08 6.32
CA LEU A 895 14.25 -5.28 5.65
C LEU A 895 13.22 -6.21 4.98
N SER A 896 11.95 -6.08 5.35
CA SER A 896 10.83 -6.33 4.44
C SER A 896 9.95 -5.07 4.40
N TYR A 897 9.74 -4.57 3.19
CA TYR A 897 8.86 -3.45 2.87
C TYR A 897 7.43 -3.71 3.37
N SER A 898 6.97 -3.01 4.42
CA SER A 898 5.54 -2.72 4.66
C SER A 898 5.37 -1.95 5.99
N ALA A 899 5.56 -0.62 5.98
CA ALA A 899 5.20 0.20 7.15
C ALA A 899 4.59 1.58 6.82
N SER A 900 4.61 2.01 5.55
CA SER A 900 4.10 3.35 5.18
C SER A 900 2.62 3.41 4.78
N LEU A 901 1.85 2.32 4.93
CA LEU A 901 0.41 2.32 4.58
C LEU A 901 -0.55 2.46 5.78
N ILE A 902 -0.05 2.52 7.01
CA ILE A 902 -0.92 2.37 8.21
C ILE A 902 -1.36 3.72 8.82
N ILE A 903 -0.76 4.85 8.45
CA ILE A 903 -1.11 6.16 9.05
C ILE A 903 -2.31 6.83 8.33
N SER A 904 -2.69 6.38 7.13
CA SER A 904 -3.81 6.97 6.38
C SER A 904 -5.21 6.44 6.75
N LEU A 905 -5.32 5.42 7.62
CA LEU A 905 -6.60 4.74 7.89
C LEU A 905 -7.29 5.12 9.22
N LEU A 906 -6.71 6.02 10.03
CA LEU A 906 -7.23 6.34 11.38
C LEU A 906 -8.01 7.66 11.51
N MET A 907 -8.26 8.38 10.40
CA MET A 907 -9.02 9.67 10.41
C MET A 907 -10.38 9.59 9.68
N ILE A 908 -10.98 8.39 9.57
CA ILE A 908 -12.39 8.22 9.15
C ILE A 908 -13.09 7.31 10.16
N LEU A 909 -13.38 7.83 11.35
CA LEU A 909 -14.35 7.20 12.27
C LEU A 909 -14.98 8.18 13.27
N VAL A 910 -15.08 9.47 12.91
CA VAL A 910 -15.95 10.44 13.58
C VAL A 910 -16.70 11.24 12.52
N VAL A 911 -17.68 10.60 11.87
CA VAL A 911 -19.03 11.09 11.51
C VAL A 911 -19.73 9.91 10.83
N LEU A 912 -20.30 9.02 11.65
CA LEU A 912 -21.53 8.27 11.39
C LEU A 912 -22.22 8.07 12.74
#